data_AF-A0A3N0CYT9-F1
#
_entry.id   AF-A0A3N0CYT9-F1
#
_cell.length_a   1.000
_cell.length_b   1.000
_cell.length_c   1.000
_cell.angle_alpha   90.00
_cell.angle_beta   90.00
_cell.angle_gamma   90.00
#
_symmetry.space_group_name_H-M   'P 1'
#
loop_
_entity.id
_entity.type
_entity.pdbx_description
1 polymer ?
#
loop_
_entity_poly.entity_id
_entity_poly.type
_entity_poly.pdbx_seq_one_letter_code
_entity_poly.pdbx_strand_id
1 'polypeptide(L)'
;MPARKFLSVLFLLLLAFASTSFYGQSLSESIFLTEEGLTQADFKLKHGYRAFMFDADKFTEEHIRIFRTFLEGTETPQVVVFFVKGNYNGFIDKVEASGLSPFLEKESKVLLNTMEDNGLLVFAEGGTSSAFAMENWINSLIYKGDSLHGQDRCRPLTFVDIQDEETENTTKSILQNLLRKEGKLPNFIHTDIPSLWRPYIDSISGLSFKRADVHLGNRPLEGVKWKELPHTQSCGPIVTTSEKLSPKKRGYWFSPDIFSFSGSVRGSIKVFQAYPYDIKEGLRYYLPLRENTANTVPPYDNGTYTDVKFEEDEERGRVACFNGKTSYIDFRDARDSDFNEITVSAWVKPEEITGSLSLVGKGEAFSAKIFNGKLQFTTPGLKDHYSEGNLLGVNTWTHLTYVYSLDKKIYFYINGELVDETTASALEQTSHSVLIGSNLWGQYYKGRLSEFCVWNRALSDSEVREVYASGVIPVSPASVMPYATGGVLFFVIISALFYYRKKRKGKKVPAIAVTKEKKTIPDSIEKYRKNKIQLLEEFKLIGSSGEDITFRLSPKRKELLLLLILYTLKEGGISSRKMGNLLWPGFSADSVKNNRSTHIKEIRNIFENELDVYIVYANKMWRLEAGNNVEIDIWEIDRRIPVFSRSKEILPDKDSILQWADLVSRGPILPQTELEWVDIFKSDYANKILDVLVPCMENTEMFTDEEELRIIGAILTTDSLYEPAVQRKVSILLRGGKHTLAKKVIDHYKRLYENFYGEICEPDFPV
;
A
#
# COMPACT_ATOMS: atom_id res chain seq x y z
N MET A 1 2.04 40.17 -22.74
CA MET A 1 3.08 39.28 -22.16
C MET A 1 3.77 39.79 -20.86
N PRO A 2 3.14 40.60 -19.96
CA PRO A 2 3.66 40.78 -18.59
C PRO A 2 2.86 40.01 -17.50
N ALA A 3 1.65 39.51 -17.78
CA ALA A 3 0.77 38.89 -16.78
C ALA A 3 1.32 37.60 -16.13
N ARG A 4 2.21 36.86 -16.82
CA ARG A 4 2.65 35.51 -16.40
C ARG A 4 3.54 35.45 -15.14
N LYS A 5 4.10 36.57 -14.67
CA LYS A 5 4.87 36.64 -13.40
C LYS A 5 4.06 37.15 -12.20
N PHE A 6 2.84 37.66 -12.40
CA PHE A 6 2.02 38.28 -11.35
C PHE A 6 1.09 37.29 -10.63
N LEU A 7 0.71 36.19 -11.28
CA LEU A 7 -0.26 35.22 -10.76
C LEU A 7 0.22 34.41 -9.55
N SER A 8 1.53 34.27 -9.36
CA SER A 8 2.11 33.59 -8.19
C SER A 8 1.85 34.32 -6.87
N VAL A 9 1.59 35.64 -6.90
CA VAL A 9 1.40 36.46 -5.71
C VAL A 9 -0.08 36.55 -5.28
N LEU A 10 -1.01 36.60 -6.24
CA LEU A 10 -2.47 36.52 -6.01
C LEU A 10 -2.86 35.29 -5.18
N PHE A 11 -2.15 34.20 -5.47
CA PHE A 11 -2.38 32.86 -4.98
C PHE A 11 -2.06 32.68 -3.49
N LEU A 12 -1.10 33.45 -2.97
CA LEU A 12 -0.69 33.38 -1.57
C LEU A 12 -1.68 34.06 -0.62
N LEU A 13 -2.54 34.96 -1.11
CA LEU A 13 -3.34 35.87 -0.26
C LEU A 13 -4.83 35.52 -0.16
N LEU A 14 -5.42 34.88 -1.18
CA LEU A 14 -6.85 34.50 -1.21
C LEU A 14 -7.21 33.31 -0.30
N LEU A 15 -6.21 32.69 0.33
CA LEU A 15 -6.34 31.37 0.97
C LEU A 15 -6.36 31.43 2.51
N ALA A 16 -6.31 32.61 3.15
CA ALA A 16 -6.42 32.72 4.61
C ALA A 16 -7.87 32.56 5.13
N PHE A 17 -8.88 32.69 4.27
CA PHE A 17 -10.31 32.51 4.59
C PHE A 17 -10.80 31.05 4.43
N ALA A 18 -9.86 30.15 4.12
CA ALA A 18 -10.07 28.76 3.73
C ALA A 18 -10.15 27.75 4.87
N SER A 19 -9.83 28.17 6.10
CA SER A 19 -9.23 27.25 7.08
C SER A 19 -10.23 26.37 7.84
N THR A 20 -11.52 26.36 7.50
CA THR A 20 -12.48 25.40 8.06
C THR A 20 -13.48 24.79 7.08
N SER A 21 -13.55 25.23 5.81
CA SER A 21 -14.63 24.85 4.87
C SER A 21 -14.20 24.27 3.52
N PHE A 22 -12.90 24.14 3.23
CA PHE A 22 -12.46 23.75 1.88
C PHE A 22 -12.95 22.38 1.39
N TYR A 23 -13.36 21.50 2.30
CA TYR A 23 -13.96 20.20 1.95
C TYR A 23 -15.50 20.24 1.76
N GLY A 24 -16.16 21.36 2.08
CA GLY A 24 -17.61 21.55 2.04
C GLY A 24 -18.17 22.53 0.99
N GLN A 25 -17.33 23.19 0.18
CA GLN A 25 -17.80 24.24 -0.74
C GLN A 25 -18.90 23.82 -1.73
N SER A 26 -19.89 24.69 -1.88
CA SER A 26 -20.86 24.74 -2.99
C SER A 26 -20.20 25.36 -4.23
N LEU A 27 -20.61 24.96 -5.44
CA LEU A 27 -20.10 25.50 -6.71
C LEU A 27 -20.33 27.01 -6.89
N SER A 28 -21.26 27.56 -6.11
CA SER A 28 -21.49 29.01 -5.96
C SER A 28 -20.29 29.78 -5.40
N GLU A 29 -19.24 29.09 -4.95
CA GLU A 29 -18.05 29.68 -4.33
C GLU A 29 -16.88 29.86 -5.32
N SER A 30 -17.10 29.64 -6.62
CA SER A 30 -16.10 29.93 -7.66
C SER A 30 -15.78 31.42 -7.70
N ILE A 31 -14.49 31.78 -7.62
CA ILE A 31 -14.06 33.18 -7.57
C ILE A 31 -13.68 33.66 -8.98
N PHE A 32 -14.35 34.71 -9.45
CA PHE A 32 -14.03 35.34 -10.74
C PHE A 32 -13.01 36.49 -10.58
N LEU A 33 -12.07 36.55 -11.53
CA LEU A 33 -11.06 37.61 -11.72
C LEU A 33 -11.34 38.32 -13.06
N THR A 34 -11.27 39.66 -13.08
CA THR A 34 -11.46 40.50 -14.30
C THR A 34 -10.34 41.52 -14.50
N GLU A 35 -10.03 41.81 -15.78
CA GLU A 35 -9.09 42.88 -16.18
C GLU A 35 -9.78 44.21 -16.52
N GLU A 36 -11.10 44.24 -16.69
CA GLU A 36 -11.88 45.46 -16.99
C GLU A 36 -11.92 46.51 -15.84
N GLY A 37 -11.22 46.24 -14.74
CA GLY A 37 -11.13 47.12 -13.57
C GLY A 37 -12.43 47.28 -12.79
N LEU A 38 -12.66 48.49 -12.29
CA LEU A 38 -13.75 48.80 -11.34
C LEU A 38 -15.09 49.13 -12.01
N THR A 39 -15.14 49.07 -13.35
CA THR A 39 -16.35 49.38 -14.11
C THR A 39 -17.50 48.49 -13.64
N GLN A 40 -18.60 49.12 -13.21
CA GLN A 40 -19.77 48.44 -12.63
C GLN A 40 -19.44 47.55 -11.40
N ALA A 41 -18.55 47.99 -10.51
CA ALA A 41 -18.11 47.22 -9.33
C ALA A 41 -19.25 46.60 -8.50
N ASP A 42 -20.35 47.33 -8.25
CA ASP A 42 -21.51 46.81 -7.49
C ASP A 42 -22.17 45.63 -8.20
N PHE A 43 -22.39 45.76 -9.52
CA PHE A 43 -22.87 44.66 -10.35
C PHE A 43 -21.89 43.49 -10.26
N LYS A 44 -20.59 43.73 -10.50
CA LYS A 44 -19.55 42.70 -10.49
C LYS A 44 -19.45 41.94 -9.16
N LEU A 45 -19.56 42.62 -8.02
CA LEU A 45 -19.59 42.00 -6.69
C LEU A 45 -20.82 41.10 -6.48
N LYS A 46 -22.01 41.57 -6.85
CA LYS A 46 -23.26 40.77 -6.88
C LYS A 46 -23.15 39.57 -7.82
N HIS A 47 -22.19 39.64 -8.74
CA HIS A 47 -21.98 38.73 -9.85
C HIS A 47 -20.82 37.75 -9.62
N GLY A 48 -20.23 37.73 -8.41
CA GLY A 48 -19.24 36.74 -7.96
C GLY A 48 -17.78 37.15 -8.15
N TYR A 49 -17.51 38.33 -8.70
CA TYR A 49 -16.15 38.85 -8.75
C TYR A 49 -15.65 39.19 -7.36
N ARG A 50 -14.45 38.74 -7.03
CA ARG A 50 -13.76 39.07 -5.77
C ARG A 50 -12.34 39.60 -5.99
N ALA A 51 -11.87 39.61 -7.23
CA ALA A 51 -10.56 40.14 -7.59
C ALA A 51 -10.65 41.08 -8.80
N PHE A 52 -10.08 42.28 -8.67
CA PHE A 52 -10.20 43.37 -9.64
C PHE A 52 -8.83 43.94 -9.99
N MET A 53 -8.53 44.08 -11.29
CA MET A 53 -7.32 44.74 -11.75
C MET A 53 -7.62 46.08 -12.42
N PHE A 54 -7.12 47.18 -11.86
CA PHE A 54 -7.42 48.54 -12.31
C PHE A 54 -6.23 49.50 -12.17
N ASP A 55 -6.35 50.68 -12.76
CA ASP A 55 -5.39 51.78 -12.60
C ASP A 55 -5.80 52.66 -11.40
N ALA A 56 -4.90 53.01 -10.50
CA ALA A 56 -5.17 53.74 -9.25
C ALA A 56 -6.04 54.98 -9.46
N ASP A 57 -5.81 55.71 -10.55
CA ASP A 57 -6.51 56.96 -10.84
C ASP A 57 -7.99 56.72 -11.19
N LYS A 58 -8.38 55.49 -11.51
CA LYS A 58 -9.77 55.09 -11.77
C LYS A 58 -10.54 54.73 -10.49
N PHE A 59 -9.89 54.67 -9.34
CA PHE A 59 -10.57 54.42 -8.06
C PHE A 59 -11.18 55.70 -7.49
N THR A 60 -12.45 55.62 -7.07
CA THR A 60 -13.28 56.78 -6.73
C THR A 60 -14.02 56.53 -5.41
N GLU A 61 -14.59 57.59 -4.81
CA GLU A 61 -15.42 57.50 -3.60
C GLU A 61 -16.64 56.59 -3.76
N GLU A 62 -17.19 56.51 -4.97
CA GLU A 62 -18.30 55.59 -5.24
C GLU A 62 -17.86 54.14 -5.10
N HIS A 63 -16.67 53.79 -5.57
CA HIS A 63 -16.10 52.46 -5.37
C HIS A 63 -15.88 52.16 -3.89
N ILE A 64 -15.35 53.12 -3.10
CA ILE A 64 -15.19 52.98 -1.65
C ILE A 64 -16.51 52.61 -0.99
N ARG A 65 -17.59 53.32 -1.34
CA ARG A 65 -18.93 53.05 -0.81
C ARG A 65 -19.43 51.66 -1.18
N ILE A 66 -19.27 51.26 -2.44
CA ILE A 66 -19.69 49.95 -2.95
C ILE A 66 -19.00 48.82 -2.18
N PHE A 67 -17.66 48.86 -2.10
CA PHE A 67 -16.90 47.79 -1.45
C PHE A 67 -17.12 47.75 0.06
N ARG A 68 -17.25 48.92 0.71
CA ARG A 68 -17.60 48.97 2.14
C ARG A 68 -18.97 48.34 2.40
N THR A 69 -19.98 48.78 1.66
CA THR A 69 -21.35 48.25 1.82
C THR A 69 -21.39 46.73 1.62
N PHE A 70 -20.60 46.23 0.67
CA PHE A 70 -20.46 44.80 0.42
C PHE A 70 -19.79 44.07 1.60
N LEU A 71 -18.69 44.61 2.15
CA LEU A 71 -17.94 44.00 3.26
C LEU A 71 -18.70 44.08 4.60
N GLU A 72 -19.51 45.11 4.82
CA GLU A 72 -20.32 45.30 6.03
C GLU A 72 -21.66 44.56 5.99
N GLY A 73 -22.16 44.24 4.78
CA GLY A 73 -23.54 43.80 4.56
C GLY A 73 -23.78 42.29 4.55
N THR A 74 -22.80 41.46 4.87
CA THR A 74 -22.85 40.00 4.65
C THR A 74 -22.80 39.20 5.95
N GLU A 75 -23.65 38.18 6.08
CA GLU A 75 -23.64 37.23 7.22
C GLU A 75 -22.40 36.30 7.24
N THR A 76 -21.57 36.34 6.20
CA THR A 76 -20.38 35.49 6.05
C THR A 76 -19.14 36.33 5.72
N PRO A 77 -17.96 36.00 6.27
CA PRO A 77 -16.75 36.77 6.04
C PRO A 77 -16.43 36.86 4.54
N GLN A 78 -16.23 38.08 4.02
CA GLN A 78 -15.91 38.32 2.61
C GLN A 78 -14.48 38.82 2.42
N VAL A 79 -13.93 38.52 1.25
CA VAL A 79 -12.61 38.98 0.81
C VAL A 79 -12.71 39.66 -0.54
N VAL A 80 -12.04 40.80 -0.68
CA VAL A 80 -11.87 41.46 -1.98
C VAL A 80 -10.39 41.77 -2.21
N VAL A 81 -9.89 41.46 -3.40
CA VAL A 81 -8.49 41.67 -3.80
C VAL A 81 -8.39 42.69 -4.92
N PHE A 82 -7.51 43.67 -4.74
CA PHE A 82 -7.25 44.73 -5.71
C PHE A 82 -5.83 44.67 -6.24
N PHE A 83 -5.71 44.61 -7.56
CA PHE A 83 -4.47 44.84 -8.29
C PHE A 83 -4.49 46.24 -8.86
N VAL A 84 -3.63 47.08 -8.33
CA VAL A 84 -3.56 48.50 -8.62
C VAL A 84 -2.37 48.75 -9.51
N LYS A 85 -2.58 49.44 -10.64
CA LYS A 85 -1.54 49.88 -11.56
C LYS A 85 -1.40 51.40 -11.50
N GLY A 86 -0.17 51.91 -11.52
CA GLY A 86 0.13 53.35 -11.40
C GLY A 86 -0.23 53.92 -10.02
N ASN A 87 0.43 55.01 -9.63
CA ASN A 87 0.09 55.86 -8.46
C ASN A 87 -0.38 55.12 -7.19
N TYR A 88 0.29 54.02 -6.84
CA TYR A 88 -0.14 53.14 -5.74
C TYR A 88 -0.20 53.86 -4.39
N ASN A 89 0.82 54.67 -4.08
CA ASN A 89 0.87 55.42 -2.81
C ASN A 89 -0.32 56.41 -2.70
N GLY A 90 -0.66 57.12 -3.78
CA GLY A 90 -1.82 58.02 -3.78
C GLY A 90 -3.16 57.28 -3.64
N PHE A 91 -3.23 56.03 -4.09
CA PHE A 91 -4.37 55.16 -3.84
C PHE A 91 -4.43 54.69 -2.38
N ILE A 92 -3.30 54.33 -1.78
CA ILE A 92 -3.22 53.97 -0.35
C ILE A 92 -3.68 55.13 0.52
N ASP A 93 -3.20 56.34 0.25
CA ASP A 93 -3.62 57.54 0.98
C ASP A 93 -5.14 57.74 0.92
N LYS A 94 -5.76 57.51 -0.26
CA LYS A 94 -7.22 57.53 -0.42
C LYS A 94 -7.92 56.43 0.38
N VAL A 95 -7.39 55.20 0.40
CA VAL A 95 -7.97 54.08 1.15
C VAL A 95 -7.86 54.31 2.66
N GLU A 96 -6.70 54.77 3.14
CA GLU A 96 -6.45 55.09 4.56
C GLU A 96 -7.28 56.27 5.04
N ALA A 97 -7.50 57.28 4.20
CA ALA A 97 -8.39 58.39 4.47
C ALA A 97 -9.89 58.03 4.30
N SER A 98 -10.20 56.79 3.90
CA SER A 98 -11.56 56.30 3.69
C SER A 98 -11.98 55.28 4.75
N GLY A 99 -13.27 54.95 4.80
CA GLY A 99 -13.76 53.85 5.65
C GLY A 99 -13.63 52.46 5.04
N LEU A 100 -12.73 52.24 4.08
CA LEU A 100 -12.23 50.89 3.78
C LEU A 100 -11.02 50.51 4.64
N SER A 101 -10.35 51.50 5.27
CA SER A 101 -9.19 51.29 6.12
C SER A 101 -9.39 50.23 7.24
N PRO A 102 -10.56 50.09 7.88
CA PRO A 102 -10.77 49.07 8.91
C PRO A 102 -10.74 47.63 8.39
N PHE A 103 -11.02 47.43 7.10
CA PHE A 103 -11.00 46.12 6.44
C PHE A 103 -9.66 45.81 5.80
N LEU A 104 -8.75 46.79 5.79
CA LEU A 104 -7.47 46.65 5.13
C LEU A 104 -6.54 45.83 6.01
N GLU A 105 -6.26 44.60 5.58
CA GLU A 105 -5.29 43.74 6.25
C GLU A 105 -3.88 44.17 5.86
N LYS A 106 -3.13 44.68 6.85
CA LYS A 106 -1.72 45.11 6.71
C LYS A 106 -0.82 44.19 7.53
N GLU A 107 -0.32 43.09 6.95
CA GLU A 107 0.83 42.39 7.54
C GLU A 107 1.93 41.96 6.55
N SER A 108 3.15 42.27 6.99
CA SER A 108 4.51 41.90 6.56
C SER A 108 4.75 41.46 5.10
N LYS A 109 5.39 42.36 4.33
CA LYS A 109 6.33 42.07 3.23
C LYS A 109 6.06 40.74 2.49
N VAL A 110 4.98 40.68 1.73
CA VAL A 110 5.03 39.87 0.51
C VAL A 110 6.05 40.56 -0.40
N LEU A 111 7.18 39.89 -0.61
CA LEU A 111 8.29 40.31 -1.47
C LEU A 111 7.80 40.58 -2.91
N LEU A 112 7.22 41.75 -3.15
CA LEU A 112 7.14 42.36 -4.48
C LEU A 112 8.33 43.32 -4.61
N ASN A 113 9.55 42.79 -4.51
CA ASN A 113 10.77 43.52 -4.86
C ASN A 113 10.94 43.69 -6.38
N THR A 114 9.86 43.58 -7.15
CA THR A 114 9.85 43.93 -8.57
C THR A 114 8.47 44.48 -8.89
N MET A 115 8.42 45.78 -9.21
CA MET A 115 7.45 46.54 -10.02
C MET A 115 7.19 47.88 -9.34
N GLU A 116 7.90 48.92 -9.77
CA GLU A 116 7.85 50.27 -9.18
C GLU A 116 6.47 50.97 -9.30
N ASP A 117 5.50 50.39 -10.01
CA ASP A 117 4.20 51.04 -10.26
C ASP A 117 2.96 50.17 -9.98
N ASN A 118 3.08 48.93 -9.49
CA ASN A 118 1.91 48.07 -9.26
C ASN A 118 1.87 47.52 -7.83
N GLY A 119 0.72 47.65 -7.16
CA GLY A 119 0.55 47.15 -5.80
C GLY A 119 -0.71 46.32 -5.62
N LEU A 120 -0.70 45.44 -4.61
CA LEU A 120 -1.75 44.50 -4.28
C LEU A 120 -2.35 44.85 -2.92
N LEU A 121 -3.68 44.87 -2.80
CA LEU A 121 -4.37 45.04 -1.52
C LEU A 121 -5.43 43.98 -1.32
N VAL A 122 -5.61 43.61 -0.05
CA VAL A 122 -6.59 42.62 0.41
C VAL A 122 -7.48 43.29 1.44
N PHE A 123 -8.79 43.19 1.24
CA PHE A 123 -9.79 43.66 2.17
C PHE A 123 -10.55 42.46 2.73
N ALA A 124 -10.69 42.42 4.06
CA ALA A 124 -11.15 41.26 4.81
C ALA A 124 -11.90 41.69 6.09
N GLU A 125 -12.88 40.89 6.51
CA GLU A 125 -13.64 41.13 7.74
C GLU A 125 -12.93 40.46 8.94
N GLY A 126 -12.22 41.25 9.76
CA GLY A 126 -11.80 40.89 11.12
C GLY A 126 -10.58 39.97 11.29
N GLY A 127 -9.37 40.55 11.31
CA GLY A 127 -8.33 40.35 12.34
C GLY A 127 -7.83 38.94 12.68
N THR A 128 -8.02 37.94 11.82
CA THR A 128 -7.53 36.57 12.06
C THR A 128 -6.24 36.31 11.29
N SER A 129 -5.12 36.73 11.90
CA SER A 129 -3.75 36.57 11.43
C SER A 129 -3.21 35.13 11.55
N SER A 130 -3.91 34.15 10.97
CA SER A 130 -3.43 32.77 10.92
C SER A 130 -3.25 32.25 9.49
N ALA A 131 -2.00 31.84 9.21
CA ALA A 131 -1.55 30.86 8.21
C ALA A 131 -1.04 31.39 6.86
N PHE A 132 0.29 31.32 6.67
CA PHE A 132 0.92 31.37 5.35
C PHE A 132 1.98 30.28 5.21
N ALA A 133 1.58 29.17 4.57
CA ALA A 133 2.47 28.19 3.94
C ALA A 133 1.71 27.50 2.79
N MET A 134 1.55 28.21 1.66
CA MET A 134 0.56 27.87 0.62
C MET A 134 1.12 27.52 -0.76
N GLU A 135 2.42 27.57 -1.00
CA GLU A 135 3.00 27.25 -2.32
C GLU A 135 2.68 25.80 -2.79
N ASN A 136 2.15 24.96 -1.90
CA ASN A 136 1.84 23.55 -2.12
C ASN A 136 0.38 23.23 -2.55
N TRP A 137 -0.53 24.22 -2.67
CA TRP A 137 -1.99 23.93 -2.68
C TRP A 137 -2.79 24.23 -3.96
N ILE A 138 -2.30 24.99 -4.95
CA ILE A 138 -3.11 25.28 -6.17
C ILE A 138 -2.44 25.12 -7.55
N ASN A 139 -3.14 24.45 -8.45
CA ASN A 139 -2.74 24.10 -9.81
C ASN A 139 -3.15 25.22 -10.77
N SER A 140 -2.19 25.83 -11.47
CA SER A 140 -2.46 26.80 -12.53
C SER A 140 -2.65 26.08 -13.85
N LEU A 141 -3.89 26.08 -14.36
CA LEU A 141 -4.26 25.52 -15.65
C LEU A 141 -4.47 26.64 -16.68
N ILE A 142 -3.82 26.51 -17.82
CA ILE A 142 -3.95 27.39 -18.98
C ILE A 142 -4.74 26.63 -20.04
N TYR A 143 -5.85 27.20 -20.49
CA TYR A 143 -6.58 26.67 -21.63
C TYR A 143 -6.06 27.30 -22.93
N LYS A 144 -5.63 26.45 -23.88
CA LYS A 144 -5.16 26.87 -25.20
C LYS A 144 -5.46 25.80 -26.25
N GLY A 145 -6.04 26.20 -27.38
CA GLY A 145 -6.25 25.34 -28.55
C GLY A 145 -7.01 24.05 -28.25
N ASP A 146 -8.08 24.15 -27.44
CA ASP A 146 -8.89 23.03 -26.97
C ASP A 146 -8.24 22.05 -25.98
N SER A 147 -7.13 22.44 -25.34
CA SER A 147 -6.44 21.63 -24.36
C SER A 147 -6.07 22.41 -23.09
N LEU A 148 -6.18 21.73 -21.94
CA LEU A 148 -5.74 22.23 -20.63
C LEU A 148 -4.26 21.87 -20.42
N HIS A 149 -3.44 22.88 -20.15
CA HIS A 149 -2.02 22.75 -19.84
C HIS A 149 -1.75 23.20 -18.40
N GLY A 150 -0.91 22.48 -17.66
CA GLY A 150 -0.53 22.85 -16.29
C GLY A 150 0.72 22.11 -15.83
N GLN A 151 1.48 22.72 -14.91
CA GLN A 151 2.77 22.19 -14.43
C GLN A 151 2.63 21.18 -13.27
N ASP A 152 1.59 21.26 -12.44
CA ASP A 152 1.44 20.42 -11.24
C ASP A 152 -0.03 20.04 -10.99
N ARG A 153 -0.44 18.91 -11.58
CA ARG A 153 -1.82 18.41 -11.57
C ARG A 153 -2.29 17.92 -10.21
N CYS A 154 -1.42 17.86 -9.20
CA CYS A 154 -1.72 17.25 -7.91
C CYS A 154 -2.35 18.18 -6.88
N ARG A 155 -2.35 19.46 -7.17
CA ARG A 155 -2.75 20.45 -6.20
C ARG A 155 -4.27 20.50 -6.07
N PRO A 156 -4.80 20.65 -4.84
CA PRO A 156 -6.23 20.51 -4.57
C PRO A 156 -7.10 21.57 -5.25
N LEU A 157 -6.61 22.79 -5.47
CA LEU A 157 -7.42 23.83 -6.11
C LEU A 157 -6.97 24.12 -7.53
N THR A 158 -7.91 24.62 -8.33
CA THR A 158 -7.73 24.84 -9.76
C THR A 158 -7.94 26.30 -10.12
N PHE A 159 -6.94 26.91 -10.74
CA PHE A 159 -7.05 28.22 -11.40
C PHE A 159 -7.12 28.02 -12.90
N VAL A 160 -8.12 28.62 -13.55
CA VAL A 160 -8.34 28.55 -15.00
C VAL A 160 -8.04 29.90 -15.64
N ASP A 161 -7.01 29.93 -16.49
CA ASP A 161 -6.70 31.06 -17.38
C ASP A 161 -7.16 30.76 -18.81
N ILE A 162 -7.94 31.66 -19.38
CA ILE A 162 -8.49 31.52 -20.75
C ILE A 162 -7.69 32.44 -21.67
N GLN A 163 -6.93 31.88 -22.62
CA GLN A 163 -6.10 32.65 -23.55
C GLN A 163 -6.68 32.73 -24.98
N ASP A 164 -7.75 31.98 -25.25
CA ASP A 164 -8.48 31.98 -26.51
C ASP A 164 -9.79 32.78 -26.40
N GLU A 165 -10.49 32.99 -27.51
CA GLU A 165 -11.80 33.66 -27.50
C GLU A 165 -12.80 32.91 -26.61
N GLU A 166 -13.34 33.65 -25.64
CA GLU A 166 -14.27 33.10 -24.67
C GLU A 166 -15.66 32.96 -25.29
N THR A 167 -16.04 31.73 -25.62
CA THR A 167 -17.36 31.39 -26.15
C THR A 167 -18.10 30.43 -25.23
N GLU A 168 -19.39 30.24 -25.48
CA GLU A 168 -20.21 29.27 -24.76
C GLU A 168 -19.65 27.84 -24.90
N ASN A 169 -19.17 27.48 -26.10
CA ASN A 169 -18.56 26.19 -26.38
C ASN A 169 -17.21 26.02 -25.66
N THR A 170 -16.38 27.06 -25.64
CA THR A 170 -15.08 27.08 -24.93
C THR A 170 -15.29 26.81 -23.44
N THR A 171 -16.23 27.54 -22.83
CA THR A 171 -16.57 27.43 -21.41
C THR A 171 -17.06 26.03 -21.04
N LYS A 172 -17.98 25.49 -21.84
CA LYS A 172 -18.51 24.14 -21.68
C LYS A 172 -17.42 23.08 -21.79
N SER A 173 -16.53 23.21 -22.77
CA SER A 173 -15.40 22.29 -22.98
C SER A 173 -14.46 22.28 -21.77
N ILE A 174 -14.11 23.45 -21.24
CA ILE A 174 -13.25 23.57 -20.06
C ILE A 174 -13.86 22.82 -18.86
N LEU A 175 -15.11 23.13 -18.51
CA LEU A 175 -15.80 22.52 -17.38
C LEU A 175 -15.93 21.00 -17.55
N GLN A 176 -16.32 20.54 -18.74
CA GLN A 176 -16.41 19.12 -19.04
C GLN A 176 -15.06 18.43 -18.91
N ASN A 177 -13.98 19.02 -19.41
CA ASN A 177 -12.65 18.43 -19.27
C ASN A 177 -12.20 18.38 -17.81
N LEU A 178 -12.37 19.46 -17.03
CA LEU A 178 -12.00 19.49 -15.61
C LEU A 178 -12.74 18.44 -14.79
N LEU A 179 -14.07 18.38 -14.93
CA LEU A 179 -14.89 17.43 -14.18
C LEU A 179 -14.68 16.00 -14.66
N ARG A 180 -14.72 15.75 -15.98
CA ARG A 180 -14.70 14.38 -16.54
C ARG A 180 -13.31 13.78 -16.54
N LYS A 181 -12.26 14.56 -16.81
CA LYS A 181 -10.88 14.05 -16.94
C LYS A 181 -10.09 14.17 -15.65
N GLU A 182 -10.22 15.29 -14.93
CA GLU A 182 -9.43 15.53 -13.72
C GLU A 182 -10.21 15.32 -12.42
N GLY A 183 -11.56 15.28 -12.49
CA GLY A 183 -12.40 15.23 -11.29
C GLY A 183 -12.30 16.52 -10.49
N LYS A 184 -12.08 17.67 -11.13
CA LYS A 184 -11.88 18.96 -10.45
C LYS A 184 -12.94 19.97 -10.82
N LEU A 185 -13.14 20.92 -9.91
CA LEU A 185 -13.93 22.13 -10.14
C LEU A 185 -12.98 23.32 -10.35
N PRO A 186 -13.35 24.31 -11.19
CA PRO A 186 -12.61 25.56 -11.27
C PRO A 186 -12.86 26.36 -10.00
N ASN A 187 -11.85 26.48 -9.13
CA ASN A 187 -11.95 27.30 -7.93
C ASN A 187 -11.83 28.78 -8.27
N PHE A 188 -11.00 29.09 -9.27
CA PHE A 188 -10.72 30.44 -9.72
C PHE A 188 -10.78 30.50 -11.24
N ILE A 189 -11.48 31.50 -11.77
CA ILE A 189 -11.67 31.67 -13.22
C ILE A 189 -11.29 33.09 -13.58
N HIS A 190 -10.35 33.22 -14.51
CA HIS A 190 -10.06 34.49 -15.18
C HIS A 190 -11.01 34.65 -16.37
N THR A 191 -11.91 35.62 -16.30
CA THR A 191 -12.94 35.85 -17.32
C THR A 191 -13.45 37.30 -17.27
N ASP A 192 -13.63 37.89 -18.46
CA ASP A 192 -14.32 39.17 -18.60
C ASP A 192 -15.81 38.98 -18.96
N ILE A 193 -16.27 37.73 -19.15
CA ILE A 193 -17.66 37.41 -19.55
C ILE A 193 -18.28 36.30 -18.67
N PRO A 194 -18.62 36.56 -17.38
CA PRO A 194 -19.16 35.56 -16.46
C PRO A 194 -20.53 35.02 -16.86
N SER A 195 -21.28 35.78 -17.67
CA SER A 195 -22.57 35.34 -18.21
C SER A 195 -22.43 34.07 -19.04
N LEU A 196 -21.25 33.77 -19.60
CA LEU A 196 -20.96 32.50 -20.27
C LEU A 196 -20.77 31.35 -19.27
N TRP A 197 -20.29 31.61 -18.06
CA TRP A 197 -20.01 30.60 -17.04
C TRP A 197 -21.21 30.26 -16.17
N ARG A 198 -22.04 31.26 -15.86
CA ARG A 198 -23.17 31.08 -14.93
C ARG A 198 -24.15 29.98 -15.31
N PRO A 199 -24.67 29.90 -16.55
CA PRO A 199 -25.61 28.85 -16.90
C PRO A 199 -25.04 27.46 -16.60
N TYR A 200 -23.74 27.28 -16.80
CA TYR A 200 -23.06 26.03 -16.53
C TYR A 200 -22.82 25.80 -15.04
N ILE A 201 -22.31 26.79 -14.30
CA ILE A 201 -22.13 26.71 -12.84
C ILE A 201 -23.46 26.43 -12.15
N ASP A 202 -24.53 27.13 -12.56
CA ASP A 202 -25.89 26.96 -12.05
C ASP A 202 -26.43 25.58 -12.39
N SER A 203 -26.15 25.05 -13.60
CA SER A 203 -26.58 23.71 -14.00
C SER A 203 -25.99 22.58 -13.14
N ILE A 204 -24.83 22.80 -12.51
CA ILE A 204 -24.14 21.80 -11.69
C ILE A 204 -24.19 22.11 -10.18
N SER A 205 -24.57 23.31 -9.77
CA SER A 205 -24.66 23.71 -8.35
C SER A 205 -25.68 22.89 -7.54
N GLY A 206 -26.73 22.38 -8.20
CA GLY A 206 -27.74 21.51 -7.60
C GLY A 206 -27.31 20.04 -7.42
N LEU A 207 -26.14 19.64 -7.91
CA LEU A 207 -25.66 18.26 -7.84
C LEU A 207 -25.05 17.94 -6.47
N SER A 208 -25.32 16.74 -5.94
CA SER A 208 -24.68 16.26 -4.73
C SER A 208 -23.28 15.74 -5.03
N PHE A 209 -22.30 16.63 -4.97
CA PHE A 209 -20.91 16.23 -5.15
C PHE A 209 -20.37 15.50 -3.92
N LYS A 210 -19.66 14.40 -4.19
CA LYS A 210 -18.84 13.62 -3.27
C LYS A 210 -17.38 13.90 -3.53
N ARG A 211 -16.54 13.71 -2.52
CA ARG A 211 -15.10 13.99 -2.62
C ARG A 211 -14.29 12.78 -2.20
N ALA A 212 -13.19 12.53 -2.92
CA ALA A 212 -12.27 11.47 -2.59
C ALA A 212 -10.82 11.86 -2.86
N ASP A 213 -9.87 11.27 -2.15
CA ASP A 213 -8.44 11.41 -2.41
C ASP A 213 -7.75 10.06 -2.21
N VAL A 214 -6.57 9.89 -2.77
CA VAL A 214 -5.78 8.67 -2.69
C VAL A 214 -4.39 9.00 -2.22
N HIS A 215 -3.98 8.46 -1.08
CA HIS A 215 -2.69 8.76 -0.46
C HIS A 215 -1.77 7.54 -0.49
N LEU A 216 -0.48 7.78 -0.73
CA LEU A 216 0.60 6.85 -0.45
C LEU A 216 1.36 7.38 0.77
N GLY A 217 1.09 6.81 1.94
CA GLY A 217 1.54 7.39 3.21
C GLY A 217 0.88 8.76 3.43
N ASN A 218 1.69 9.82 3.57
CA ASN A 218 1.22 11.19 3.81
C ASN A 218 1.20 12.06 2.54
N ARG A 219 1.26 11.47 1.34
CA ARG A 219 1.32 12.22 0.06
C ARG A 219 0.23 11.76 -0.90
N PRO A 220 -0.36 12.66 -1.71
CA PRO A 220 -1.26 12.27 -2.79
C PRO A 220 -0.58 11.35 -3.79
N LEU A 221 -1.32 10.35 -4.29
CA LEU A 221 -0.85 9.45 -5.32
C LEU A 221 -1.28 9.95 -6.70
N GLU A 222 -0.29 10.15 -7.57
CA GLU A 222 -0.49 10.58 -8.95
C GLU A 222 -1.14 9.52 -9.84
N GLY A 223 -1.86 9.96 -10.87
CA GLY A 223 -2.26 9.08 -11.97
C GLY A 223 -3.24 7.98 -11.61
N VAL A 224 -4.02 8.14 -10.54
CA VAL A 224 -5.01 7.14 -10.11
C VAL A 224 -6.24 7.19 -11.01
N LYS A 225 -6.64 6.04 -11.55
CA LYS A 225 -7.88 5.87 -12.32
C LYS A 225 -9.00 5.37 -11.42
N TRP A 226 -10.24 5.50 -11.87
CA TRP A 226 -11.41 5.12 -11.09
C TRP A 226 -12.33 4.21 -11.92
N LYS A 227 -12.75 3.07 -11.36
CA LYS A 227 -13.58 2.10 -12.08
C LYS A 227 -14.90 2.71 -12.57
N GLU A 228 -15.54 3.50 -11.73
CA GLU A 228 -16.82 4.16 -12.02
C GLU A 228 -16.66 5.43 -12.86
N LEU A 229 -15.43 5.97 -12.98
CA LEU A 229 -15.12 7.17 -13.74
C LEU A 229 -14.03 6.86 -14.79
N PRO A 230 -14.37 6.17 -15.89
CA PRO A 230 -13.39 5.57 -16.81
C PRO A 230 -12.50 6.58 -17.55
N HIS A 231 -12.90 7.85 -17.58
CA HIS A 231 -12.14 8.94 -18.21
C HIS A 231 -11.37 9.79 -17.20
N THR A 232 -11.58 9.56 -15.90
CA THR A 232 -11.00 10.37 -14.84
C THR A 232 -9.69 9.78 -14.38
N GLN A 233 -8.64 10.58 -14.41
CA GLN A 233 -7.35 10.27 -13.83
C GLN A 233 -7.00 11.39 -12.85
N SER A 234 -6.84 11.04 -11.58
CA SER A 234 -6.65 12.01 -10.52
C SER A 234 -5.20 12.11 -10.09
N CYS A 235 -4.82 13.32 -9.70
CA CYS A 235 -3.79 13.52 -8.71
C CYS A 235 -4.32 14.45 -7.62
N GLY A 236 -4.32 13.97 -6.38
CA GLY A 236 -4.96 14.65 -5.26
C GLY A 236 -6.48 14.50 -5.25
N PRO A 237 -7.16 15.36 -4.45
CA PRO A 237 -8.60 15.31 -4.27
C PRO A 237 -9.39 15.42 -5.58
N ILE A 238 -10.40 14.58 -5.72
CA ILE A 238 -11.42 14.64 -6.76
C ILE A 238 -12.80 14.96 -6.20
N VAL A 239 -13.64 15.43 -7.11
CA VAL A 239 -15.05 15.74 -6.97
C VAL A 239 -15.82 14.89 -7.99
N THR A 240 -16.89 14.24 -7.56
CA THR A 240 -17.70 13.36 -8.40
C THR A 240 -19.16 13.32 -7.96
N THR A 241 -20.07 12.97 -8.87
CA THR A 241 -21.46 12.63 -8.53
C THR A 241 -21.67 11.13 -8.34
N SER A 242 -20.62 10.31 -8.51
CA SER A 242 -20.73 8.87 -8.31
C SER A 242 -20.91 8.52 -6.83
N GLU A 243 -21.94 7.74 -6.53
CA GLU A 243 -22.19 7.21 -5.18
C GLU A 243 -21.21 6.10 -4.80
N LYS A 244 -20.39 5.64 -5.74
CA LYS A 244 -19.44 4.55 -5.56
C LYS A 244 -18.11 4.85 -6.24
N LEU A 245 -17.01 4.55 -5.56
CA LEU A 245 -15.66 4.78 -6.06
C LEU A 245 -14.75 3.60 -5.76
N SER A 246 -14.03 3.16 -6.79
CA SER A 246 -12.99 2.14 -6.71
C SER A 246 -11.71 2.64 -7.41
N PRO A 247 -10.67 3.05 -6.67
CA PRO A 247 -9.41 3.47 -7.27
C PRO A 247 -8.67 2.30 -7.91
N LYS A 248 -7.91 2.60 -8.98
CA LYS A 248 -7.11 1.66 -9.77
C LYS A 248 -5.82 2.32 -10.22
N LYS A 249 -4.68 1.66 -9.97
CA LYS A 249 -3.36 2.04 -10.50
C LYS A 249 -2.47 0.79 -10.54
N ARG A 250 -1.73 0.58 -11.65
CA ARG A 250 -0.75 -0.51 -11.76
C ARG A 250 0.29 -0.39 -10.65
N GLY A 251 0.65 -1.51 -10.03
CA GLY A 251 1.62 -1.57 -8.93
C GLY A 251 1.08 -1.20 -7.54
N TYR A 252 -0.21 -0.89 -7.39
CA TYR A 252 -0.80 -0.54 -6.08
C TYR A 252 -2.11 -1.28 -5.80
N TRP A 253 -2.33 -1.63 -4.53
CA TRP A 253 -3.66 -1.94 -3.99
C TRP A 253 -4.13 -0.83 -3.06
N PHE A 254 -5.44 -0.78 -2.79
CA PHE A 254 -6.06 0.31 -2.05
C PHE A 254 -6.88 -0.21 -0.87
N SER A 255 -6.88 0.56 0.22
CA SER A 255 -7.71 0.33 1.41
C SER A 255 -8.51 1.58 1.77
N PRO A 256 -9.86 1.51 1.78
CA PRO A 256 -10.64 0.42 1.20
C PRO A 256 -10.37 0.30 -0.32
N ASP A 257 -10.64 -0.84 -0.94
CA ASP A 257 -10.52 -1.02 -2.40
C ASP A 257 -11.75 -0.45 -3.14
N ILE A 258 -12.84 -0.26 -2.40
CA ILE A 258 -14.11 0.27 -2.88
C ILE A 258 -14.83 1.00 -1.75
N PHE A 259 -15.49 2.11 -2.08
CA PHE A 259 -16.29 2.86 -1.12
C PHE A 259 -17.62 3.28 -1.74
N SER A 260 -18.67 3.23 -0.93
CA SER A 260 -19.99 3.74 -1.31
C SER A 260 -20.39 4.85 -0.33
N PHE A 261 -20.72 6.01 -0.86
CA PHE A 261 -21.22 7.12 -0.06
C PHE A 261 -22.64 6.79 0.41
N SER A 262 -22.86 6.66 1.71
CA SER A 262 -24.19 6.41 2.29
C SER A 262 -24.71 7.66 3.01
N GLY A 263 -25.91 8.12 2.63
CA GLY A 263 -26.57 9.25 3.27
C GLY A 263 -25.96 10.63 3.00
N SER A 264 -26.63 11.65 3.54
CA SER A 264 -26.39 13.08 3.32
C SER A 264 -25.14 13.62 4.02
N VAL A 265 -23.99 12.95 3.94
CA VAL A 265 -22.74 13.52 4.44
C VAL A 265 -22.26 14.57 3.45
N ARG A 266 -22.69 15.82 3.65
CA ARG A 266 -22.13 16.98 2.92
C ARG A 266 -20.74 17.28 3.50
N GLY A 267 -19.72 17.20 2.65
CA GLY A 267 -18.45 17.89 2.89
C GLY A 267 -17.28 17.11 3.48
N SER A 268 -17.38 15.80 3.78
CA SER A 268 -16.21 15.01 4.20
C SER A 268 -15.52 14.37 3.00
N ILE A 269 -14.20 14.53 2.87
CA ILE A 269 -13.42 13.84 1.84
C ILE A 269 -13.16 12.38 2.22
N LYS A 270 -13.44 11.45 1.30
CA LYS A 270 -13.07 10.05 1.48
C LYS A 270 -11.63 9.81 1.05
N VAL A 271 -10.75 9.52 2.01
CA VAL A 271 -9.37 9.12 1.70
C VAL A 271 -9.26 7.60 1.52
N PHE A 272 -8.60 7.19 0.44
CA PHE A 272 -8.17 5.84 0.12
C PHE A 272 -6.66 5.75 0.37
N GLN A 273 -6.21 4.73 1.11
CA GLN A 273 -4.79 4.48 1.31
C GLN A 273 -4.28 3.52 0.24
N ALA A 274 -3.20 3.88 -0.43
CA ALA A 274 -2.54 3.09 -1.45
C ALA A 274 -1.30 2.41 -0.89
N TYR A 275 -1.10 1.15 -1.28
CA TYR A 275 0.02 0.33 -0.86
C TYR A 275 0.66 -0.28 -2.10
N PRO A 276 1.99 -0.16 -2.28
CA PRO A 276 2.66 -0.82 -3.38
C PRO A 276 2.57 -2.34 -3.21
N TYR A 277 2.46 -3.07 -4.31
CA TYR A 277 2.59 -4.52 -4.28
C TYR A 277 4.05 -4.93 -4.05
N ASP A 278 4.26 -6.05 -3.35
CA ASP A 278 5.55 -6.74 -3.41
C ASP A 278 5.71 -7.34 -4.83
N ILE A 279 6.94 -7.41 -5.34
CA ILE A 279 7.19 -7.92 -6.69
C ILE A 279 6.72 -9.37 -6.86
N LYS A 280 6.65 -10.16 -5.78
CA LYS A 280 6.17 -11.54 -5.79
C LYS A 280 4.64 -11.64 -5.77
N GLU A 281 3.93 -10.58 -5.39
CA GLU A 281 2.46 -10.59 -5.41
C GLU A 281 1.95 -10.84 -6.82
N GLY A 282 0.99 -11.75 -6.96
CA GLY A 282 0.47 -12.15 -8.26
C GLY A 282 1.44 -12.85 -9.21
N LEU A 283 2.68 -13.13 -8.81
CA LEU A 283 3.60 -13.94 -9.60
C LEU A 283 3.05 -15.36 -9.70
N ARG A 284 2.82 -15.86 -10.93
CA ARG A 284 2.25 -17.18 -11.18
C ARG A 284 3.28 -18.18 -11.66
N TYR A 285 4.16 -17.75 -12.57
CA TYR A 285 5.24 -18.58 -13.09
C TYR A 285 6.56 -17.87 -12.85
N TYR A 286 7.52 -18.54 -12.22
CA TYR A 286 8.92 -18.13 -12.26
C TYR A 286 9.80 -19.34 -12.55
N LEU A 287 10.48 -19.28 -13.69
CA LEU A 287 11.38 -20.30 -14.20
C LEU A 287 12.76 -19.66 -14.42
N PRO A 288 13.74 -19.95 -13.55
CA PRO A 288 15.12 -19.53 -13.77
C PRO A 288 15.70 -20.09 -15.09
N LEU A 289 15.18 -21.24 -15.55
CA LEU A 289 15.57 -21.94 -16.77
C LEU A 289 17.05 -22.36 -16.78
N ARG A 290 17.53 -22.87 -15.63
CA ARG A 290 18.90 -23.42 -15.46
C ARG A 290 18.96 -24.92 -15.68
N GLU A 291 17.87 -25.60 -15.43
CA GLU A 291 17.65 -27.03 -15.61
C GLU A 291 16.14 -27.31 -15.69
N ASN A 292 15.75 -28.58 -15.80
CA ASN A 292 14.34 -29.01 -15.74
C ASN A 292 13.79 -28.86 -14.31
N THR A 293 13.51 -27.63 -13.89
CA THR A 293 12.91 -27.34 -12.59
C THR A 293 11.40 -27.17 -12.71
N ALA A 294 10.70 -27.51 -11.62
CA ALA A 294 9.32 -27.11 -11.40
C ALA A 294 9.18 -25.57 -11.40
N ASN A 295 7.94 -25.09 -11.47
CA ASN A 295 7.64 -23.70 -11.20
C ASN A 295 8.07 -23.34 -9.77
N THR A 296 8.85 -22.27 -9.60
CA THR A 296 9.39 -21.90 -8.28
C THR A 296 8.38 -21.21 -7.37
N VAL A 297 7.19 -20.87 -7.87
CA VAL A 297 6.14 -20.21 -7.07
C VAL A 297 5.16 -21.22 -6.45
N PRO A 298 4.29 -21.91 -7.21
CA PRO A 298 3.67 -23.15 -6.78
C PRO A 298 4.56 -24.34 -7.18
N PRO A 299 5.36 -24.93 -6.26
CA PRO A 299 6.27 -26.03 -6.57
C PRO A 299 5.57 -27.33 -7.03
N TYR A 300 4.25 -27.43 -6.87
CA TYR A 300 3.44 -28.54 -7.37
C TYR A 300 3.07 -28.41 -8.87
N ASP A 301 3.23 -27.22 -9.47
CA ASP A 301 2.95 -26.98 -10.90
C ASP A 301 4.18 -27.36 -11.73
N ASN A 302 4.29 -28.65 -12.02
CA ASN A 302 5.40 -29.23 -12.76
C ASN A 302 5.16 -29.09 -14.27
N GLY A 303 5.84 -28.11 -14.90
CA GLY A 303 5.87 -27.99 -16.34
C GLY A 303 6.49 -29.22 -17.00
N THR A 304 5.87 -29.73 -18.06
CA THR A 304 6.44 -30.81 -18.88
C THR A 304 7.33 -30.21 -19.96
N TYR A 305 8.64 -30.44 -19.85
CA TYR A 305 9.63 -29.97 -20.82
C TYR A 305 9.72 -30.97 -21.99
N THR A 306 9.43 -30.51 -23.20
CA THR A 306 9.56 -31.28 -24.44
C THR A 306 10.68 -30.68 -25.26
N ASP A 307 11.69 -31.47 -25.63
CA ASP A 307 12.83 -31.08 -26.49
C ASP A 307 13.57 -29.78 -26.09
N VAL A 308 13.46 -29.33 -24.84
CA VAL A 308 14.24 -28.21 -24.29
C VAL A 308 15.60 -28.73 -23.83
N LYS A 309 16.67 -28.07 -24.26
CA LYS A 309 18.05 -28.36 -23.82
C LYS A 309 18.57 -27.25 -22.90
N PHE A 310 19.64 -27.53 -22.17
CA PHE A 310 20.30 -26.51 -21.34
C PHE A 310 21.79 -26.45 -21.66
N GLU A 311 22.28 -25.24 -21.92
CA GLU A 311 23.66 -24.95 -22.33
C GLU A 311 24.24 -23.83 -21.46
N GLU A 312 25.55 -23.80 -21.28
CA GLU A 312 26.25 -22.67 -20.67
C GLU A 312 26.33 -21.50 -21.66
N ASP A 313 25.90 -20.32 -21.24
CA ASP A 313 26.03 -19.05 -21.97
C ASP A 313 26.96 -18.10 -21.19
N GLU A 314 27.82 -17.39 -21.92
CA GLU A 314 28.89 -16.56 -21.34
C GLU A 314 28.35 -15.40 -20.48
N GLU A 315 27.17 -14.86 -20.80
CA GLU A 315 26.61 -13.68 -20.14
C GLU A 315 25.65 -14.07 -19.01
N ARG A 316 24.90 -15.15 -19.19
CA ARG A 316 23.82 -15.53 -18.26
C ARG A 316 24.04 -16.86 -17.54
N GLY A 317 25.15 -17.56 -17.75
CA GLY A 317 25.39 -18.90 -17.21
C GLY A 317 24.50 -19.95 -17.90
N ARG A 318 24.11 -21.00 -17.18
CA ARG A 318 23.30 -22.08 -17.76
C ARG A 318 21.89 -21.61 -18.15
N VAL A 319 21.46 -21.79 -19.40
CA VAL A 319 20.17 -21.29 -19.93
C VAL A 319 19.41 -22.35 -20.72
N ALA A 320 18.11 -22.17 -20.92
CA ALA A 320 17.28 -23.06 -21.73
C ALA A 320 17.36 -22.72 -23.23
N CYS A 321 17.53 -23.73 -24.07
CA CYS A 321 17.65 -23.64 -25.53
C CYS A 321 16.42 -24.27 -26.20
N PHE A 322 15.75 -23.50 -27.03
CA PHE A 322 14.57 -23.89 -27.79
C PHE A 322 14.91 -24.00 -29.28
N ASN A 323 14.46 -25.08 -29.93
CA ASN A 323 14.89 -25.46 -31.28
C ASN A 323 14.05 -24.89 -32.44
N GLY A 324 12.98 -24.14 -32.16
CA GLY A 324 12.09 -23.56 -33.17
C GLY A 324 11.14 -24.53 -33.86
N LYS A 325 11.01 -25.78 -33.40
CA LYS A 325 10.19 -26.81 -34.06
C LYS A 325 9.34 -27.64 -33.10
N THR A 326 9.95 -28.09 -32.00
CA THR A 326 9.32 -29.04 -31.06
C THR A 326 9.58 -28.69 -29.60
N SER A 327 10.50 -27.75 -29.31
CA SER A 327 10.81 -27.35 -27.94
C SER A 327 9.67 -26.53 -27.31
N TYR A 328 9.12 -26.97 -26.19
CA TYR A 328 8.19 -26.19 -25.37
C TYR A 328 8.12 -26.71 -23.93
N ILE A 329 7.52 -25.93 -23.03
CA ILE A 329 7.18 -26.33 -21.67
C ILE A 329 5.67 -26.20 -21.50
N ASP A 330 4.99 -27.28 -21.08
CA ASP A 330 3.53 -27.34 -20.93
C ASP A 330 3.11 -27.45 -19.47
N PHE A 331 2.40 -26.43 -19.00
CA PHE A 331 1.81 -26.35 -17.66
C PHE A 331 0.33 -26.77 -17.72
N ARG A 332 0.12 -28.09 -17.70
CA ARG A 332 -1.17 -28.75 -17.93
C ARG A 332 -2.24 -28.44 -16.89
N ASP A 333 -1.88 -27.95 -15.71
CA ASP A 333 -2.86 -27.59 -14.69
C ASP A 333 -3.49 -26.23 -14.99
N ALA A 334 -4.60 -26.26 -15.72
CA ALA A 334 -5.33 -25.07 -16.10
C ALA A 334 -6.25 -24.51 -14.99
N ARG A 335 -6.34 -25.16 -13.82
CA ARG A 335 -7.39 -24.90 -12.82
C ARG A 335 -7.26 -23.58 -12.07
N ASP A 336 -6.11 -22.92 -12.14
CA ASP A 336 -5.79 -21.73 -11.30
C ASP A 336 -5.23 -20.52 -12.07
N SER A 337 -5.31 -20.48 -13.41
CA SER A 337 -4.64 -19.45 -14.22
C SER A 337 -5.61 -18.60 -15.05
N ASP A 338 -6.64 -18.05 -14.40
CA ASP A 338 -7.48 -17.02 -15.01
C ASP A 338 -6.73 -15.68 -15.03
N PHE A 339 -6.51 -15.12 -16.21
CA PHE A 339 -5.78 -13.86 -16.40
C PHE A 339 -6.76 -12.76 -16.81
N ASN A 340 -7.04 -11.83 -15.90
CA ASN A 340 -7.75 -10.58 -16.22
C ASN A 340 -6.76 -9.43 -16.50
N GLU A 341 -5.57 -9.55 -15.94
CA GLU A 341 -4.36 -8.79 -16.22
C GLU A 341 -3.22 -9.79 -16.34
N ILE A 342 -2.17 -9.42 -17.06
CA ILE A 342 -1.01 -10.28 -17.19
C ILE A 342 0.25 -9.45 -17.42
N THR A 343 1.34 -9.87 -16.78
CA THR A 343 2.68 -9.44 -17.17
C THR A 343 3.50 -10.66 -17.54
N VAL A 344 4.14 -10.65 -18.70
CA VAL A 344 5.11 -11.67 -19.14
C VAL A 344 6.46 -11.00 -19.20
N SER A 345 7.48 -11.56 -18.55
CA SER A 345 8.85 -11.04 -18.59
C SER A 345 9.86 -12.15 -18.82
N ALA A 346 10.86 -11.93 -19.66
CA ALA A 346 11.93 -12.89 -19.87
C ALA A 346 13.19 -12.22 -20.42
N TRP A 347 14.36 -12.78 -20.08
CA TRP A 347 15.54 -12.57 -20.89
C TRP A 347 15.48 -13.51 -22.09
N VAL A 348 15.67 -12.96 -23.29
CA VAL A 348 15.60 -13.69 -24.56
C VAL A 348 16.86 -13.43 -25.40
N LYS A 349 17.35 -14.45 -26.09
CA LYS A 349 18.42 -14.35 -27.10
C LYS A 349 17.99 -15.15 -28.33
N PRO A 350 17.20 -14.53 -29.22
CA PRO A 350 16.60 -15.21 -30.37
C PRO A 350 17.64 -15.56 -31.41
N GLU A 351 17.61 -16.78 -31.96
CA GLU A 351 18.48 -17.20 -33.07
C GLU A 351 17.91 -16.83 -34.44
N GLU A 352 16.62 -16.51 -34.48
CA GLU A 352 15.93 -15.93 -35.62
C GLU A 352 14.87 -14.97 -35.12
N ILE A 353 14.52 -13.97 -35.92
CA ILE A 353 13.48 -12.98 -35.60
C ILE A 353 12.41 -12.89 -36.68
N THR A 354 12.54 -13.66 -37.75
CA THR A 354 11.60 -13.70 -38.88
C THR A 354 10.43 -14.62 -38.58
N GLY A 355 9.21 -14.19 -38.96
CA GLY A 355 7.99 -14.93 -38.65
C GLY A 355 7.48 -14.64 -37.24
N SER A 356 6.60 -15.52 -36.74
CA SER A 356 5.93 -15.38 -35.45
C SER A 356 6.48 -16.40 -34.47
N LEU A 357 7.19 -15.94 -33.44
CA LEU A 357 7.91 -16.78 -32.49
C LEU A 357 7.30 -16.61 -31.09
N SER A 358 6.62 -17.63 -30.59
CA SER A 358 5.89 -17.52 -29.32
C SER A 358 6.77 -17.78 -28.10
N LEU A 359 6.86 -16.79 -27.22
CA LEU A 359 7.49 -16.94 -25.92
C LEU A 359 6.54 -17.66 -24.95
N VAL A 360 5.26 -17.31 -25.02
CA VAL A 360 4.20 -17.97 -24.24
C VAL A 360 2.83 -17.84 -24.90
N GLY A 361 1.98 -18.85 -24.76
CA GLY A 361 0.59 -18.83 -25.15
C GLY A 361 -0.31 -19.58 -24.18
N LYS A 362 -1.56 -19.12 -24.03
CA LYS A 362 -2.61 -19.82 -23.29
C LYS A 362 -3.85 -19.94 -24.17
N GLY A 363 -3.98 -21.05 -24.88
CA GLY A 363 -5.07 -21.30 -25.81
C GLY A 363 -5.37 -20.09 -26.71
N GLU A 364 -6.64 -19.70 -26.77
CA GLU A 364 -7.14 -18.52 -27.48
C GLU A 364 -7.13 -17.24 -26.61
N ALA A 365 -6.76 -17.33 -25.33
CA ALA A 365 -6.83 -16.21 -24.39
C ALA A 365 -5.77 -15.14 -24.70
N PHE A 366 -4.52 -15.56 -24.85
CA PHE A 366 -3.43 -14.68 -25.26
C PHE A 366 -2.21 -15.43 -25.81
N SER A 367 -1.33 -14.69 -26.50
CA SER A 367 0.03 -15.13 -26.77
C SER A 367 1.00 -13.95 -26.85
N ALA A 368 2.12 -14.01 -26.12
CA ALA A 368 3.21 -13.04 -26.19
C ALA A 368 4.32 -13.59 -27.11
N LYS A 369 4.71 -12.80 -28.10
CA LYS A 369 5.47 -13.25 -29.27
C LYS A 369 6.49 -12.21 -29.73
N ILE A 370 7.46 -12.68 -30.49
CA ILE A 370 8.32 -11.84 -31.33
C ILE A 370 7.85 -12.02 -32.77
N PHE A 371 7.57 -10.92 -33.48
CA PHE A 371 7.15 -10.94 -34.88
C PHE A 371 8.02 -10.03 -35.74
N ASN A 372 8.85 -10.59 -36.62
CA ASN A 372 9.76 -9.82 -37.49
C ASN A 372 10.58 -8.77 -36.71
N GLY A 373 11.09 -9.19 -35.55
CA GLY A 373 11.87 -8.35 -34.62
C GLY A 373 11.08 -7.28 -33.84
N LYS A 374 9.75 -7.32 -33.92
CA LYS A 374 8.83 -6.54 -33.09
C LYS A 374 8.32 -7.34 -31.91
N LEU A 375 7.92 -6.67 -30.84
CA LEU A 375 7.12 -7.31 -29.80
C LEU A 375 5.68 -7.42 -30.31
N GLN A 376 5.08 -8.59 -30.15
CA GLN A 376 3.71 -8.86 -30.56
C GLN A 376 2.94 -9.50 -29.39
N PHE A 377 1.72 -9.05 -29.16
CA PHE A 377 0.80 -9.66 -28.20
C PHE A 377 -0.55 -9.92 -28.88
N THR A 378 -1.04 -11.14 -28.79
CA THR A 378 -2.33 -11.54 -29.39
C THR A 378 -3.40 -11.62 -28.31
N THR A 379 -4.55 -11.03 -28.59
CA THR A 379 -5.77 -11.14 -27.77
C THR A 379 -6.85 -11.98 -28.49
N PRO A 380 -7.96 -12.36 -27.82
CA PRO A 380 -8.97 -13.25 -28.39
C PRO A 380 -9.50 -12.83 -29.75
N GLY A 381 -9.81 -13.82 -30.58
CA GLY A 381 -10.19 -13.62 -31.99
C GLY A 381 -9.00 -13.27 -32.90
N LEU A 382 -7.79 -13.72 -32.54
CA LEU A 382 -6.55 -13.52 -33.33
C LEU A 382 -6.22 -12.05 -33.64
N LYS A 383 -6.45 -11.17 -32.67
CA LYS A 383 -6.11 -9.76 -32.81
C LYS A 383 -4.67 -9.55 -32.37
N ASP A 384 -3.81 -9.28 -33.34
CA ASP A 384 -2.39 -9.04 -33.11
C ASP A 384 -2.10 -7.55 -32.88
N HIS A 385 -1.41 -7.28 -31.79
CA HIS A 385 -0.94 -5.95 -31.40
C HIS A 385 0.59 -5.93 -31.44
N TYR A 386 1.19 -4.89 -32.01
CA TYR A 386 2.62 -4.84 -32.26
C TYR A 386 3.23 -3.58 -31.66
N SER A 387 4.51 -3.66 -31.27
CA SER A 387 5.32 -2.47 -31.04
C SER A 387 5.71 -1.77 -32.35
N GLU A 388 5.97 -0.47 -32.29
CA GLU A 388 6.61 0.28 -33.36
C GLU A 388 8.09 -0.08 -33.54
N GLY A 389 8.60 0.09 -34.77
CA GLY A 389 10.00 -0.19 -35.13
C GLY A 389 10.37 -1.68 -35.14
N ASN A 390 11.56 -1.99 -35.65
CA ASN A 390 12.21 -3.30 -35.44
C ASN A 390 13.24 -3.11 -34.33
N LEU A 391 12.99 -3.72 -33.17
CA LEU A 391 13.69 -3.39 -31.92
C LEU A 391 14.64 -4.50 -31.48
N LEU A 392 14.61 -5.67 -32.12
CA LEU A 392 15.36 -6.86 -31.69
C LEU A 392 16.43 -7.28 -32.68
N GLY A 393 17.61 -7.59 -32.14
CA GLY A 393 18.70 -8.24 -32.86
C GLY A 393 18.71 -9.75 -32.64
N VAL A 394 19.26 -10.48 -33.61
CA VAL A 394 19.54 -11.91 -33.51
C VAL A 394 20.78 -12.13 -32.63
N ASN A 395 20.77 -13.17 -31.79
CA ASN A 395 21.87 -13.58 -30.92
C ASN A 395 22.32 -12.54 -29.89
N THR A 396 21.44 -11.60 -29.51
CA THR A 396 21.69 -10.62 -28.45
C THR A 396 20.72 -10.82 -27.30
N TRP A 397 21.22 -10.83 -26.06
CA TRP A 397 20.35 -10.85 -24.88
C TRP A 397 19.59 -9.54 -24.74
N THR A 398 18.27 -9.66 -24.67
CA THR A 398 17.36 -8.55 -24.44
C THR A 398 16.35 -8.97 -23.39
N HIS A 399 16.04 -8.09 -22.45
CA HIS A 399 14.95 -8.31 -21.50
C HIS A 399 13.65 -7.77 -22.09
N LEU A 400 12.67 -8.65 -22.32
CA LEU A 400 11.36 -8.28 -22.86
C LEU A 400 10.31 -8.38 -21.78
N THR A 401 9.44 -7.37 -21.71
CA THR A 401 8.27 -7.41 -20.85
C THR A 401 7.02 -6.96 -21.61
N TYR A 402 5.95 -7.73 -21.48
CA TYR A 402 4.62 -7.46 -22.03
C TYR A 402 3.67 -7.29 -20.86
N VAL A 403 3.02 -6.14 -20.75
CA VAL A 403 2.05 -5.87 -19.68
C VAL A 403 0.68 -5.61 -20.31
N TYR A 404 -0.31 -6.42 -19.96
CA TYR A 404 -1.71 -6.17 -20.28
C TYR A 404 -2.48 -5.83 -18.99
N SER A 405 -3.18 -4.69 -18.99
CA SER A 405 -3.93 -4.19 -17.81
C SER A 405 -5.45 -4.14 -18.01
N LEU A 406 -6.19 -3.96 -16.91
CA LEU A 406 -7.67 -3.93 -16.91
C LEU A 406 -8.30 -2.86 -17.78
N ASP A 407 -7.57 -1.79 -18.11
CA ASP A 407 -8.01 -0.75 -19.04
C ASP A 407 -7.85 -1.15 -20.51
N LYS A 408 -7.55 -2.43 -20.77
CA LYS A 408 -7.37 -3.03 -22.09
C LYS A 408 -6.25 -2.33 -22.87
N LYS A 409 -5.17 -1.99 -22.18
CA LYS A 409 -3.92 -1.53 -22.80
C LYS A 409 -2.86 -2.61 -22.70
N ILE A 410 -2.04 -2.68 -23.73
CA ILE A 410 -0.81 -3.44 -23.77
C ILE A 410 0.35 -2.45 -23.74
N TYR A 411 1.33 -2.71 -22.90
CA TYR A 411 2.56 -1.95 -22.80
C TYR A 411 3.72 -2.89 -23.11
N PHE A 412 4.61 -2.44 -23.99
CA PHE A 412 5.77 -3.18 -24.44
C PHE A 412 7.02 -2.54 -23.85
N TYR A 413 7.87 -3.35 -23.22
CA TYR A 413 9.12 -2.87 -22.61
C TYR A 413 10.30 -3.66 -23.12
N ILE A 414 11.42 -2.95 -23.28
CA ILE A 414 12.73 -3.52 -23.61
C ILE A 414 13.72 -3.00 -22.58
N ASN A 415 14.45 -3.92 -21.95
CA ASN A 415 15.50 -3.59 -20.98
C ASN A 415 15.01 -2.64 -19.86
N GLY A 416 13.79 -2.86 -19.38
CA GLY A 416 13.18 -2.09 -18.29
C GLY A 416 12.53 -0.76 -18.71
N GLU A 417 12.65 -0.36 -19.98
CA GLU A 417 12.10 0.90 -20.50
C GLU A 417 10.89 0.66 -21.40
N LEU A 418 9.86 1.52 -21.26
CA LEU A 418 8.66 1.46 -22.08
C LEU A 418 9.00 1.90 -23.51
N VAL A 419 8.76 1.03 -24.49
CA VAL A 419 9.02 1.31 -25.91
C VAL A 419 7.76 1.66 -26.68
N ASP A 420 6.61 1.10 -26.29
CA ASP A 420 5.33 1.36 -26.97
C ASP A 420 4.12 0.97 -26.10
N GLU A 421 2.96 1.57 -26.36
CA GLU A 421 1.67 1.18 -25.77
C GLU A 421 0.54 1.19 -26.80
N THR A 422 -0.41 0.26 -26.66
CA THR A 422 -1.56 0.20 -27.59
C THR A 422 -2.82 -0.32 -26.91
N THR A 423 -3.99 0.03 -27.47
CA THR A 423 -5.28 -0.44 -26.99
C THR A 423 -5.63 -1.81 -27.55
N ALA A 424 -6.23 -2.66 -26.73
CA ALA A 424 -6.55 -4.05 -27.04
C ALA A 424 -8.00 -4.42 -26.68
N SER A 425 -8.41 -5.64 -27.02
CA SER A 425 -9.67 -6.22 -26.53
C SER A 425 -9.48 -6.87 -25.17
N ALA A 426 -10.59 -7.13 -24.48
CA ALA A 426 -10.58 -7.89 -23.24
C ALA A 426 -9.97 -9.29 -23.45
N LEU A 427 -9.24 -9.79 -22.46
CA LEU A 427 -8.87 -11.21 -22.41
C LEU A 427 -10.10 -12.06 -22.08
N GLU A 428 -10.09 -13.28 -22.59
CA GLU A 428 -11.11 -14.29 -22.30
C GLU A 428 -10.49 -15.40 -21.45
N GLN A 429 -11.28 -15.99 -20.55
CA GLN A 429 -10.80 -17.10 -19.73
C GLN A 429 -10.86 -18.40 -20.50
N THR A 430 -9.87 -19.26 -20.27
CA THR A 430 -9.77 -20.55 -20.97
C THR A 430 -9.14 -21.62 -20.10
N SER A 431 -9.64 -22.84 -20.22
CA SER A 431 -9.11 -24.03 -19.54
C SER A 431 -7.93 -24.66 -20.28
N HIS A 432 -7.40 -24.03 -21.33
CA HIS A 432 -6.18 -24.50 -21.97
C HIS A 432 -4.94 -24.24 -21.09
N SER A 433 -3.94 -25.10 -21.25
CA SER A 433 -2.66 -24.97 -20.56
C SER A 433 -1.87 -23.76 -21.02
N VAL A 434 -0.91 -23.35 -20.17
CA VAL A 434 0.09 -22.36 -20.54
C VAL A 434 1.26 -23.09 -21.19
N LEU A 435 1.60 -22.69 -22.41
CA LEU A 435 2.73 -23.21 -23.18
C LEU A 435 3.83 -22.14 -23.22
N ILE A 436 5.04 -22.48 -22.78
CA ILE A 436 6.23 -21.62 -22.89
C ILE A 436 7.09 -22.12 -24.04
N GLY A 437 7.54 -21.19 -24.89
CA GLY A 437 8.27 -21.50 -26.13
C GLY A 437 7.38 -21.96 -27.28
N SER A 438 6.05 -21.95 -27.11
CA SER A 438 5.06 -22.26 -28.16
C SER A 438 3.67 -21.70 -27.81
N ASN A 439 2.71 -21.90 -28.71
CA ASN A 439 1.30 -21.57 -28.52
C ASN A 439 0.36 -22.56 -29.24
N LEU A 440 -0.95 -22.33 -29.15
CA LEU A 440 -1.98 -23.19 -29.74
C LEU A 440 -1.86 -23.36 -31.27
N TRP A 441 -1.24 -22.40 -31.96
CA TRP A 441 -1.07 -22.41 -33.42
C TRP A 441 0.25 -23.01 -33.90
N GLY A 442 1.04 -23.62 -33.00
CA GLY A 442 2.30 -24.28 -33.34
C GLY A 442 3.41 -23.31 -33.74
N GLN A 443 3.41 -22.10 -33.19
CA GLN A 443 4.46 -21.10 -33.41
C GLN A 443 5.54 -21.23 -32.34
N TYR A 444 6.62 -21.93 -32.67
CA TYR A 444 7.69 -22.23 -31.71
C TYR A 444 8.75 -21.14 -31.64
N TYR A 445 9.27 -20.91 -30.43
CA TYR A 445 10.44 -20.05 -30.23
C TYR A 445 11.74 -20.78 -30.59
N LYS A 446 12.70 -20.05 -31.16
CA LYS A 446 14.04 -20.52 -31.44
C LYS A 446 15.08 -19.59 -30.85
N GLY A 447 15.85 -20.08 -29.90
CA GLY A 447 16.87 -19.30 -29.19
C GLY A 447 16.99 -19.68 -27.73
N ARG A 448 17.60 -18.79 -26.94
CA ARG A 448 17.86 -19.01 -25.51
C ARG A 448 16.92 -18.17 -24.65
N LEU A 449 16.43 -18.76 -23.56
CA LEU A 449 15.60 -18.11 -22.55
C LEU A 449 16.21 -18.25 -21.16
N SER A 450 16.04 -17.21 -20.34
CA SER A 450 16.49 -17.16 -18.94
C SER A 450 15.56 -16.28 -18.11
N GLU A 451 15.40 -16.61 -16.82
CA GLU A 451 14.58 -15.83 -15.87
C GLU A 451 13.17 -15.50 -16.42
N PHE A 452 12.43 -16.54 -16.84
CA PHE A 452 11.10 -16.38 -17.40
C PHE A 452 10.07 -16.25 -16.28
N CYS A 453 9.27 -15.19 -16.34
CA CYS A 453 8.29 -14.84 -15.32
C CYS A 453 6.93 -14.48 -15.93
N VAL A 454 5.85 -14.85 -15.23
CA VAL A 454 4.49 -14.42 -15.55
C VAL A 454 3.76 -14.04 -14.28
N TRP A 455 3.13 -12.88 -14.27
CA TRP A 455 2.25 -12.40 -13.21
C TRP A 455 0.80 -12.38 -13.68
N ASN A 456 -0.14 -12.64 -12.78
CA ASN A 456 -1.58 -12.44 -12.97
C ASN A 456 -2.04 -11.00 -12.66
N ARG A 457 -1.11 -10.05 -12.74
CA ARG A 457 -1.32 -8.61 -12.54
C ARG A 457 -0.50 -7.81 -13.54
N ALA A 458 -0.92 -6.56 -13.77
CA ALA A 458 -0.16 -5.62 -14.56
C ALA A 458 0.92 -4.93 -13.69
N LEU A 459 2.19 -5.20 -13.99
CA LEU A 459 3.31 -4.49 -13.35
C LEU A 459 3.32 -3.01 -13.76
N SER A 460 3.74 -2.15 -12.84
CA SER A 460 4.04 -0.74 -13.09
C SER A 460 5.40 -0.55 -13.75
N ASP A 461 5.63 0.64 -14.33
CA ASP A 461 6.90 0.96 -15.01
C ASP A 461 8.11 0.84 -14.05
N SER A 462 7.92 1.17 -12.77
CA SER A 462 8.96 1.00 -11.75
C SER A 462 9.25 -0.47 -11.44
N GLU A 463 8.22 -1.30 -11.34
CA GLU A 463 8.38 -2.74 -11.08
C GLU A 463 9.04 -3.45 -12.27
N VAL A 464 8.69 -3.08 -13.51
CA VAL A 464 9.35 -3.63 -14.71
C VAL A 464 10.84 -3.27 -14.73
N ARG A 465 11.19 -2.03 -14.36
CA ARG A 465 12.59 -1.61 -14.24
C ARG A 465 13.33 -2.34 -13.11
N GLU A 466 12.67 -2.61 -12.00
CA GLU A 466 13.20 -3.40 -10.89
C GLU A 466 13.49 -4.85 -11.32
N VAL A 467 12.55 -5.50 -12.00
CA VAL A 467 12.72 -6.87 -12.54
C VAL A 467 13.88 -6.92 -13.52
N TYR A 468 14.02 -5.92 -14.40
CA TYR A 468 15.16 -5.84 -15.31
C TYR A 468 16.50 -5.72 -14.57
N ALA A 469 16.58 -4.83 -13.57
CA ALA A 469 17.82 -4.51 -12.87
C ALA A 469 18.26 -5.61 -11.88
N SER A 470 17.30 -6.23 -11.19
CA SER A 470 17.57 -7.08 -10.02
C SER A 470 16.95 -8.48 -10.09
N GLY A 471 16.10 -8.76 -11.08
CA GLY A 471 15.31 -9.99 -11.13
C GLY A 471 14.15 -10.01 -10.11
N VAL A 472 13.49 -11.16 -9.97
CA VAL A 472 12.30 -11.32 -9.10
C VAL A 472 12.65 -11.89 -7.72
N ILE A 473 13.69 -12.71 -7.65
CA ILE A 473 14.31 -13.17 -6.42
C ILE A 473 15.75 -12.66 -6.48
N PRO A 474 16.24 -11.93 -5.46
CA PRO A 474 17.66 -11.63 -5.42
C PRO A 474 18.39 -12.96 -5.38
N VAL A 475 19.05 -13.32 -6.49
CA VAL A 475 20.06 -14.37 -6.48
C VAL A 475 21.02 -13.89 -5.42
N SER A 476 21.07 -14.53 -4.24
CA SER A 476 22.01 -14.15 -3.21
C SER A 476 23.37 -14.10 -3.91
N PRO A 477 24.01 -12.93 -4.09
CA PRO A 477 25.36 -12.95 -4.56
C PRO A 477 26.08 -13.73 -3.47
N ALA A 478 26.66 -14.88 -3.83
CA ALA A 478 27.61 -15.54 -2.96
C ALA A 478 28.54 -14.42 -2.47
N SER A 479 28.47 -14.13 -1.18
CA SER A 479 28.91 -12.87 -0.60
C SER A 479 30.39 -12.65 -0.89
N VAL A 480 30.71 -11.96 -1.98
CA VAL A 480 32.03 -11.38 -2.19
C VAL A 480 31.99 -9.99 -1.57
N MET A 481 31.90 -9.97 -0.24
CA MET A 481 32.18 -8.76 0.53
C MET A 481 33.64 -8.38 0.31
N PRO A 482 33.97 -7.08 0.14
CA PRO A 482 35.34 -6.61 0.00
C PRO A 482 36.05 -6.64 1.36
N TYR A 483 36.42 -7.82 1.85
CA TYR A 483 37.29 -7.99 3.02
C TYR A 483 38.79 -7.90 2.65
N ALA A 484 39.14 -7.34 1.49
CA ALA A 484 40.55 -7.22 1.09
C ALA A 484 41.29 -6.08 1.82
N THR A 485 40.59 -5.09 2.40
CA THR A 485 41.24 -3.97 3.11
C THR A 485 41.18 -4.13 4.64
N GLY A 486 40.11 -4.72 5.17
CA GLY A 486 39.98 -5.02 6.60
C GLY A 486 40.83 -6.22 7.07
N GLY A 487 41.01 -7.22 6.21
CA GLY A 487 41.83 -8.41 6.51
C GLY A 487 43.30 -8.06 6.73
N VAL A 488 43.88 -7.18 5.92
CA VAL A 488 45.28 -6.75 6.07
C VAL A 488 45.50 -5.97 7.37
N LEU A 489 44.58 -5.07 7.73
CA LEU A 489 44.62 -4.34 8.99
C LEU A 489 44.43 -5.26 10.21
N PHE A 490 43.57 -6.27 10.10
CA PHE A 490 43.37 -7.29 11.13
C PHE A 490 44.62 -8.16 11.30
N PHE A 491 45.28 -8.57 10.21
CA PHE A 491 46.55 -9.31 10.26
C PHE A 491 47.70 -8.46 10.80
N VAL A 492 47.77 -7.16 10.49
CA VAL A 492 48.79 -6.25 11.05
C VAL A 492 48.56 -6.02 12.55
N ILE A 493 47.31 -5.83 12.99
CA ILE A 493 46.95 -5.67 14.40
C ILE A 493 47.20 -6.98 15.18
N ILE A 494 46.87 -8.14 14.61
CA ILE A 494 47.18 -9.44 15.20
C ILE A 494 48.69 -9.67 15.27
N SER A 495 49.45 -9.30 14.23
CA SER A 495 50.91 -9.43 14.22
C SER A 495 51.55 -8.53 15.28
N ALA A 496 51.05 -7.31 15.45
CA ALA A 496 51.47 -6.39 16.50
C ALA A 496 51.10 -6.91 17.91
N LEU A 497 49.89 -7.46 18.09
CA LEU A 497 49.45 -8.11 19.33
C LEU A 497 50.24 -9.37 19.65
N PHE A 498 50.61 -10.17 18.65
CA PHE A 498 51.40 -11.37 18.80
C PHE A 498 52.85 -11.04 19.15
N TYR A 499 53.41 -9.99 18.55
CA TYR A 499 54.72 -9.44 18.91
C TYR A 499 54.73 -8.92 20.37
N TYR A 500 53.67 -8.22 20.78
CA TYR A 500 53.52 -7.71 22.15
C TYR A 500 53.33 -8.83 23.17
N ARG A 501 52.59 -9.88 22.82
CA ARG A 501 52.39 -11.08 23.67
C ARG A 501 53.63 -11.97 23.76
N LYS A 502 54.46 -12.06 22.71
CA LYS A 502 55.72 -12.84 22.73
C LYS A 502 56.78 -12.24 23.67
N LYS A 503 56.65 -10.96 24.06
CA LYS A 503 57.52 -10.29 25.03
C LYS A 503 57.14 -10.53 26.50
N ARG A 504 55.99 -11.17 26.78
CA ARG A 504 55.59 -11.60 28.14
C ARG A 504 55.54 -13.11 28.23
N LYS A 505 56.71 -13.75 28.38
CA LYS A 505 56.80 -15.16 28.75
C LYS A 505 56.41 -15.35 30.22
N GLY A 506 55.51 -16.30 30.48
CA GLY A 506 55.24 -16.80 31.83
C GLY A 506 54.38 -18.07 31.82
N LYS A 507 55.05 -19.22 31.87
CA LYS A 507 54.61 -20.59 32.24
C LYS A 507 53.45 -21.24 31.44
N LYS A 508 53.79 -22.39 30.83
CA LYS A 508 52.90 -23.33 30.13
C LYS A 508 52.19 -24.28 31.14
N VAL A 509 50.93 -24.61 30.87
CA VAL A 509 50.23 -25.83 31.31
C VAL A 509 49.54 -26.41 30.06
N PRO A 510 49.59 -27.72 29.78
CA PRO A 510 49.07 -28.29 28.53
C PRO A 510 47.55 -28.49 28.60
N ALA A 511 46.86 -28.20 27.48
CA ALA A 511 45.43 -28.42 27.32
C ALA A 511 45.13 -29.82 26.77
N ILE A 512 44.13 -30.46 27.38
CA ILE A 512 43.53 -31.74 27.01
C ILE A 512 42.82 -31.60 25.65
N ALA A 513 43.05 -32.57 24.75
CA ALA A 513 42.35 -32.68 23.48
C ALA A 513 40.93 -33.23 23.71
N VAL A 514 39.91 -32.49 23.26
CA VAL A 514 38.54 -33.00 23.12
C VAL A 514 38.24 -33.11 21.63
N THR A 515 38.23 -34.35 21.15
CA THR A 515 37.75 -34.78 19.85
C THR A 515 36.24 -34.57 19.79
N LYS A 516 35.75 -33.76 18.83
CA LYS A 516 34.30 -33.66 18.55
C LYS A 516 33.89 -34.86 17.69
N GLU A 517 33.24 -35.84 18.30
CA GLU A 517 32.43 -36.82 17.57
C GLU A 517 31.18 -36.12 17.00
N LYS A 518 31.00 -36.23 15.69
CA LYS A 518 29.73 -36.00 15.01
C LYS A 518 28.78 -37.15 15.40
N LYS A 519 27.73 -36.86 16.17
CA LYS A 519 26.57 -37.74 16.25
C LYS A 519 25.64 -37.46 15.06
N THR A 520 25.62 -38.41 14.14
CA THR A 520 24.58 -38.62 13.13
C THR A 520 23.25 -38.86 13.86
N ILE A 521 22.21 -38.11 13.49
CA ILE A 521 20.84 -38.37 13.95
C ILE A 521 20.26 -39.46 13.02
N PRO A 522 19.64 -40.53 13.55
CA PRO A 522 19.11 -41.61 12.72
C PRO A 522 17.83 -41.21 11.97
N ASP A 523 17.72 -41.69 10.74
CA ASP A 523 16.51 -41.74 9.92
C ASP A 523 15.39 -42.52 10.63
N SER A 524 14.50 -41.85 11.37
CA SER A 524 13.20 -42.43 11.76
C SER A 524 12.13 -41.44 12.26
N ILE A 525 12.09 -40.18 11.80
CA ILE A 525 10.96 -39.26 12.10
C ILE A 525 10.42 -38.65 10.80
N GLU A 526 9.91 -39.50 9.92
CA GLU A 526 9.22 -39.08 8.69
C GLU A 526 7.76 -39.56 8.67
N LYS A 527 7.12 -39.58 9.84
CA LYS A 527 5.70 -39.94 9.99
C LYS A 527 4.95 -38.86 10.75
N TYR A 528 4.10 -38.13 10.02
CA TYR A 528 3.12 -37.12 10.45
C TYR A 528 3.64 -35.69 10.73
N ARG A 529 3.95 -34.92 9.68
CA ARG A 529 3.79 -33.46 9.77
C ARG A 529 2.32 -33.13 9.54
N LYS A 530 1.56 -32.88 10.61
CA LYS A 530 0.21 -32.30 10.51
C LYS A 530 0.32 -30.84 10.05
N ASN A 531 -0.58 -30.40 9.18
CA ASN A 531 -0.66 -29.01 8.73
C ASN A 531 -0.99 -28.13 9.96
N LYS A 532 -0.61 -26.84 10.00
CA LYS A 532 -0.76 -26.02 11.22
C LYS A 532 -1.36 -24.66 10.98
N ILE A 533 -2.17 -24.20 11.93
CA ILE A 533 -2.58 -22.80 12.06
C ILE A 533 -2.00 -22.30 13.38
N GLN A 534 -1.06 -21.35 13.30
CA GLN A 534 -0.34 -20.79 14.42
C GLN A 534 -0.85 -19.37 14.70
N LEU A 535 -1.18 -19.09 15.96
CA LEU A 535 -1.59 -17.79 16.48
C LEU A 535 -0.68 -17.31 17.62
N LEU A 536 0.15 -18.19 18.20
CA LEU A 536 1.19 -17.82 19.14
C LEU A 536 2.40 -17.22 18.39
N GLU A 537 2.89 -16.10 18.92
CA GLU A 537 3.99 -15.28 18.39
C GLU A 537 3.65 -14.59 17.05
N GLU A 538 3.55 -15.35 15.97
CA GLU A 538 3.23 -14.83 14.65
C GLU A 538 2.07 -15.62 14.06
N PHE A 539 1.12 -14.92 13.45
CA PHE A 539 0.02 -15.59 12.76
C PHE A 539 0.54 -16.30 11.51
N LYS A 540 0.53 -17.64 11.51
CA LYS A 540 0.98 -18.45 10.38
C LYS A 540 0.01 -19.55 9.97
N LEU A 541 -0.07 -19.80 8.67
CA LEU A 541 -0.71 -20.96 8.08
C LEU A 541 0.38 -21.85 7.46
N ILE A 542 0.55 -23.06 7.99
CA ILE A 542 1.51 -24.04 7.50
C ILE A 542 0.76 -25.14 6.74
N GLY A 543 0.97 -25.20 5.43
CA GLY A 543 0.30 -26.13 4.52
C GLY A 543 0.74 -27.59 4.72
N SER A 544 0.16 -28.49 3.93
CA SER A 544 0.43 -29.94 3.97
C SER A 544 1.86 -30.33 3.59
N SER A 545 2.52 -29.50 2.80
CA SER A 545 3.95 -29.60 2.46
C SER A 545 4.89 -29.10 3.58
N GLY A 546 4.36 -28.42 4.60
CA GLY A 546 5.14 -27.76 5.64
C GLY A 546 5.58 -26.33 5.30
N GLU A 547 5.09 -25.76 4.19
CA GLU A 547 5.37 -24.38 3.77
C GLU A 547 4.45 -23.38 4.47
N ASP A 548 4.96 -22.17 4.72
CA ASP A 548 4.17 -21.03 5.21
C ASP A 548 3.37 -20.42 4.06
N ILE A 549 2.04 -20.61 4.09
CA ILE A 549 1.08 -20.12 3.09
C ILE A 549 0.30 -18.88 3.57
N THR A 550 0.72 -18.25 4.67
CA THR A 550 0.04 -17.08 5.27
C THR A 550 -0.09 -15.93 4.29
N PHE A 551 0.91 -15.75 3.42
CA PHE A 551 0.95 -14.73 2.38
C PHE A 551 -0.23 -14.79 1.41
N ARG A 552 -0.90 -15.95 1.27
CA ARG A 552 -2.10 -16.10 0.42
C ARG A 552 -3.32 -15.35 0.99
N LEU A 553 -3.29 -14.92 2.25
CA LEU A 553 -4.36 -14.15 2.88
C LEU A 553 -4.12 -12.65 2.74
N SER A 554 -5.06 -11.95 2.07
CA SER A 554 -5.11 -10.49 2.15
C SER A 554 -5.48 -10.02 3.58
N PRO A 555 -5.20 -8.76 3.97
CA PRO A 555 -5.44 -8.28 5.33
C PRO A 555 -6.87 -8.54 5.84
N LYS A 556 -7.89 -8.26 5.02
CA LYS A 556 -9.29 -8.50 5.39
C LYS A 556 -9.66 -10.00 5.43
N ARG A 557 -9.00 -10.86 4.64
CA ARG A 557 -9.17 -12.33 4.74
C ARG A 557 -8.51 -12.88 6.01
N LYS A 558 -7.35 -12.33 6.40
CA LYS A 558 -6.71 -12.62 7.68
C LYS A 558 -7.63 -12.23 8.84
N GLU A 559 -8.20 -11.03 8.84
CA GLU A 559 -9.20 -10.61 9.86
C GLU A 559 -10.41 -11.55 9.92
N LEU A 560 -11.00 -11.88 8.76
CA LEU A 560 -12.14 -12.81 8.69
C LEU A 560 -11.78 -14.20 9.22
N LEU A 561 -10.60 -14.71 8.86
CA LEU A 561 -10.14 -16.00 9.35
C LEU A 561 -9.90 -15.98 10.86
N LEU A 562 -9.25 -14.94 11.38
CA LEU A 562 -9.06 -14.77 12.83
C LEU A 562 -10.40 -14.71 13.56
N LEU A 563 -11.41 -13.99 13.03
CA LEU A 563 -12.77 -14.00 13.58
C LEU A 563 -13.34 -15.41 13.61
N LEU A 564 -13.24 -16.16 12.51
CA LEU A 564 -13.75 -17.52 12.43
C LEU A 564 -13.05 -18.44 13.45
N ILE A 565 -11.72 -18.39 13.58
CA ILE A 565 -10.96 -19.21 14.53
C ILE A 565 -11.35 -18.87 15.98
N LEU A 566 -11.32 -17.59 16.34
CA LEU A 566 -11.50 -17.13 17.72
C LEU A 566 -12.96 -17.27 18.19
N TYR A 567 -13.94 -16.94 17.35
CA TYR A 567 -15.35 -17.10 17.71
C TYR A 567 -15.83 -18.54 17.65
N THR A 568 -15.22 -19.40 16.82
CA THR A 568 -15.47 -20.84 16.91
C THR A 568 -15.09 -21.37 18.28
N LEU A 569 -13.94 -20.94 18.81
CA LEU A 569 -13.48 -21.35 20.13
C LEU A 569 -14.35 -20.79 21.26
N LYS A 570 -14.68 -19.49 21.21
CA LYS A 570 -15.37 -18.79 22.32
C LYS A 570 -16.88 -19.01 22.34
N GLU A 571 -17.55 -18.97 21.18
CA GLU A 571 -19.02 -18.94 21.07
C GLU A 571 -19.56 -20.09 20.19
N GLY A 572 -18.72 -21.02 19.73
CA GLY A 572 -19.09 -22.09 18.79
C GLY A 572 -19.31 -21.61 17.35
N GLY A 573 -19.01 -20.33 17.06
CA GLY A 573 -19.13 -19.68 15.76
C GLY A 573 -19.51 -18.20 15.89
N ILE A 574 -19.71 -17.53 14.75
CA ILE A 574 -20.09 -16.12 14.67
C ILE A 574 -21.29 -15.91 13.73
N SER A 575 -22.25 -15.09 14.14
CA SER A 575 -23.41 -14.79 13.31
C SER A 575 -23.03 -13.92 12.11
N SER A 576 -23.76 -14.07 11.01
CA SER A 576 -23.60 -13.23 9.80
C SER A 576 -23.67 -11.73 10.09
N ARG A 577 -24.51 -11.31 11.06
CA ARG A 577 -24.68 -9.91 11.48
C ARG A 577 -23.48 -9.41 12.30
N LYS A 578 -23.03 -10.19 13.29
CA LYS A 578 -21.90 -9.83 14.15
C LYS A 578 -20.60 -9.76 13.35
N MET A 579 -20.36 -10.74 12.46
CA MET A 579 -19.24 -10.74 11.52
C MET A 579 -19.26 -9.49 10.63
N GLY A 580 -20.44 -9.14 10.10
CA GLY A 580 -20.62 -7.95 9.28
C GLY A 580 -20.25 -6.66 9.99
N ASN A 581 -20.78 -6.48 11.22
CA ASN A 581 -20.51 -5.29 12.03
C ASN A 581 -19.03 -5.15 12.39
N LEU A 582 -18.32 -6.26 12.63
CA LEU A 582 -16.90 -6.23 13.00
C LEU A 582 -15.98 -5.98 11.80
N LEU A 583 -16.24 -6.60 10.65
CA LEU A 583 -15.35 -6.50 9.49
C LEU A 583 -15.66 -5.33 8.55
N TRP A 584 -16.94 -4.99 8.42
CA TRP A 584 -17.46 -4.01 7.48
C TRP A 584 -18.48 -3.08 8.16
N PRO A 585 -18.07 -2.33 9.21
CA PRO A 585 -18.96 -1.39 9.88
C PRO A 585 -19.49 -0.35 8.90
N GLY A 586 -20.79 -0.07 8.94
CA GLY A 586 -21.45 0.94 8.08
C GLY A 586 -21.82 0.46 6.66
N PHE A 587 -21.48 -0.77 6.27
CA PHE A 587 -21.88 -1.33 4.98
C PHE A 587 -23.35 -1.79 4.99
N SER A 588 -24.02 -1.78 3.84
CA SER A 588 -25.37 -2.33 3.70
C SER A 588 -25.38 -3.85 3.85
N ALA A 589 -26.51 -4.41 4.27
CA ALA A 589 -26.65 -5.86 4.48
C ALA A 589 -26.29 -6.70 3.24
N ASP A 590 -26.65 -6.22 2.04
CA ASP A 590 -26.34 -6.89 0.78
C ASP A 590 -24.85 -6.81 0.44
N SER A 591 -24.21 -5.66 0.68
CA SER A 591 -22.76 -5.52 0.47
C SER A 591 -21.97 -6.40 1.43
N VAL A 592 -22.38 -6.45 2.70
CA VAL A 592 -21.79 -7.35 3.71
C VAL A 592 -21.93 -8.81 3.28
N LYS A 593 -23.11 -9.21 2.80
CA LYS A 593 -23.36 -10.58 2.32
C LYS A 593 -22.46 -10.94 1.14
N ASN A 594 -22.33 -10.04 0.16
CA ASN A 594 -21.52 -10.27 -1.03
C ASN A 594 -20.03 -10.33 -0.67
N ASN A 595 -19.52 -9.36 0.08
CA ASN A 595 -18.13 -9.33 0.54
C ASN A 595 -17.79 -10.60 1.34
N ARG A 596 -18.63 -10.95 2.33
CA ARG A 596 -18.46 -12.18 3.11
C ARG A 596 -18.39 -13.41 2.22
N SER A 597 -19.32 -13.55 1.28
CA SER A 597 -19.39 -14.74 0.42
C SER A 597 -18.13 -14.88 -0.44
N THR A 598 -17.64 -13.77 -0.99
CA THR A 598 -16.38 -13.74 -1.74
C THR A 598 -15.20 -14.10 -0.86
N HIS A 599 -15.01 -13.44 0.29
CA HIS A 599 -13.86 -13.73 1.16
C HIS A 599 -13.87 -15.16 1.71
N ILE A 600 -15.05 -15.72 2.05
CA ILE A 600 -15.18 -17.11 2.49
C ILE A 600 -14.82 -18.09 1.37
N LYS A 601 -15.25 -17.81 0.13
CA LYS A 601 -14.87 -18.62 -1.03
C LYS A 601 -13.36 -18.66 -1.19
N GLU A 602 -12.71 -17.51 -1.15
CA GLU A 602 -11.25 -17.42 -1.30
C GLU A 602 -10.50 -18.12 -0.15
N ILE A 603 -10.96 -17.99 1.10
CA ILE A 603 -10.33 -18.71 2.21
C ILE A 603 -10.49 -20.24 2.04
N ARG A 604 -11.66 -20.71 1.55
CA ARG A 604 -11.85 -22.14 1.25
C ARG A 604 -10.89 -22.61 0.17
N ASN A 605 -10.67 -21.83 -0.89
CA ASN A 605 -9.69 -22.16 -1.93
C ASN A 605 -8.27 -22.25 -1.35
N ILE A 606 -7.91 -21.36 -0.40
CA ILE A 606 -6.61 -21.42 0.28
C ILE A 606 -6.47 -22.69 1.12
N PHE A 607 -7.55 -23.16 1.74
CA PHE A 607 -7.53 -24.38 2.55
C PHE A 607 -7.53 -25.64 1.70
N GLU A 608 -8.11 -25.59 0.50
CA GLU A 608 -8.21 -26.73 -0.40
C GLU A 608 -6.82 -27.33 -0.69
N ASN A 609 -6.66 -28.63 -0.39
CA ASN A 609 -5.41 -29.40 -0.51
C ASN A 609 -4.23 -28.96 0.41
N GLU A 610 -4.36 -27.86 1.12
CA GLU A 610 -3.29 -27.26 1.95
C GLU A 610 -3.55 -27.39 3.44
N LEU A 611 -4.80 -27.25 3.90
CA LEU A 611 -5.20 -27.28 5.31
C LEU A 611 -6.46 -28.13 5.46
N ASP A 612 -6.42 -29.11 6.37
CA ASP A 612 -7.57 -29.94 6.72
C ASP A 612 -8.55 -29.18 7.63
N VAL A 613 -9.10 -28.06 7.14
CA VAL A 613 -9.99 -27.13 7.85
C VAL A 613 -11.15 -26.72 6.95
N TYR A 614 -12.36 -26.73 7.50
CA TYR A 614 -13.59 -26.46 6.77
C TYR A 614 -14.35 -25.28 7.37
N ILE A 615 -14.76 -24.33 6.53
CA ILE A 615 -15.68 -23.25 6.94
C ILE A 615 -17.11 -23.74 6.78
N VAL A 616 -17.85 -23.87 7.88
CA VAL A 616 -19.23 -24.38 7.92
C VAL A 616 -20.19 -23.28 8.36
N TYR A 617 -21.37 -23.25 7.74
CA TYR A 617 -22.49 -22.42 8.20
C TYR A 617 -23.61 -23.33 8.69
N ALA A 618 -23.81 -23.38 10.00
CA ALA A 618 -24.83 -24.20 10.65
C ALA A 618 -25.44 -23.42 11.82
N ASN A 619 -26.72 -23.67 12.13
CA ASN A 619 -27.43 -23.00 13.23
C ASN A 619 -27.34 -21.45 13.20
N LYS A 620 -27.36 -20.88 11.99
CA LYS A 620 -27.21 -19.42 11.73
C LYS A 620 -25.84 -18.83 12.12
N MET A 621 -24.84 -19.67 12.36
CA MET A 621 -23.49 -19.28 12.76
C MET A 621 -22.47 -19.82 11.77
N TRP A 622 -21.45 -19.02 11.49
CA TRP A 622 -20.25 -19.42 10.75
C TRP A 622 -19.20 -19.93 11.72
N ARG A 623 -18.61 -21.09 11.45
CA ARG A 623 -17.55 -21.67 12.28
C ARG A 623 -16.52 -22.42 11.45
N LEU A 624 -15.38 -22.69 12.05
CA LEU A 624 -14.39 -23.62 11.52
C LEU A 624 -14.61 -25.01 12.10
N GLU A 625 -14.38 -26.02 11.28
CA GLU A 625 -14.28 -27.41 11.69
C GLU A 625 -12.91 -27.92 11.25
N ALA A 626 -12.09 -28.35 12.21
CA ALA A 626 -10.78 -28.94 11.94
C ALA A 626 -10.95 -30.44 11.69
N GLY A 627 -10.31 -30.94 10.64
CA GLY A 627 -10.16 -32.38 10.39
C GLY A 627 -9.06 -32.99 11.26
N ASN A 628 -8.64 -34.20 10.89
CA ASN A 628 -7.70 -35.00 11.69
C ASN A 628 -6.23 -34.60 11.47
N ASN A 629 -5.94 -33.94 10.35
CA ASN A 629 -4.58 -33.64 9.89
C ASN A 629 -4.22 -32.15 9.97
N VAL A 630 -4.80 -31.42 10.94
CA VAL A 630 -4.44 -30.04 11.24
C VAL A 630 -4.27 -29.80 12.74
N GLU A 631 -3.28 -29.00 13.13
CA GLU A 631 -3.08 -28.50 14.50
C GLU A 631 -3.38 -26.99 14.51
N ILE A 632 -4.35 -26.56 15.31
CA ILE A 632 -4.57 -25.13 15.59
C ILE A 632 -4.11 -24.90 17.03
N ASP A 633 -3.00 -24.17 17.19
CA ASP A 633 -2.27 -24.10 18.46
C ASP A 633 -3.15 -23.66 19.64
N ILE A 634 -3.94 -22.59 19.49
CA ILE A 634 -4.82 -22.10 20.54
C ILE A 634 -5.99 -23.06 20.85
N TRP A 635 -6.44 -23.86 19.88
CA TRP A 635 -7.48 -24.88 20.12
C TRP A 635 -6.88 -26.09 20.84
N GLU A 636 -5.63 -26.43 20.56
CA GLU A 636 -4.92 -27.49 21.26
C GLU A 636 -4.64 -27.08 22.71
N ILE A 637 -4.28 -25.82 22.93
CA ILE A 637 -4.17 -25.24 24.27
C ILE A 637 -5.52 -25.32 24.98
N ASP A 638 -6.61 -24.80 24.38
CA ASP A 638 -7.94 -24.78 25.01
C ASP A 638 -8.50 -26.19 25.31
N ARG A 639 -8.25 -27.18 24.44
CA ARG A 639 -8.60 -28.60 24.71
C ARG A 639 -7.85 -29.20 25.89
N ARG A 640 -6.61 -28.77 26.10
CA ARG A 640 -5.73 -29.24 27.18
C ARG A 640 -5.80 -28.33 28.41
N ILE A 641 -6.54 -27.23 28.35
CA ILE A 641 -6.82 -26.44 29.55
C ILE A 641 -7.48 -27.40 30.53
N PRO A 642 -6.87 -27.63 31.69
CA PRO A 642 -7.47 -28.50 32.67
C PRO A 642 -8.79 -27.88 33.11
N VAL A 643 -9.88 -28.65 33.01
CA VAL A 643 -11.21 -28.18 33.39
C VAL A 643 -11.23 -27.94 34.89
N PHE A 644 -10.89 -26.72 35.30
CA PHE A 644 -11.20 -26.23 36.63
C PHE A 644 -12.72 -26.05 36.69
N SER A 645 -13.40 -27.11 37.11
CA SER A 645 -14.71 -26.92 37.71
C SER A 645 -14.53 -25.96 38.88
N ARG A 646 -15.43 -24.98 39.02
CA ARG A 646 -15.42 -23.93 40.05
C ARG A 646 -15.31 -24.42 41.52
N SER A 647 -15.18 -25.72 41.74
CA SER A 647 -14.69 -26.33 42.97
C SER A 647 -13.16 -26.42 42.93
N LYS A 648 -12.49 -25.49 43.63
CA LYS A 648 -11.12 -25.69 44.14
C LYS A 648 -11.02 -27.12 44.69
N GLU A 649 -10.10 -27.96 44.21
CA GLU A 649 -9.37 -28.91 45.08
C GLU A 649 -8.43 -29.90 44.37
N ILE A 650 -8.44 -30.06 43.04
CA ILE A 650 -7.49 -31.00 42.41
C ILE A 650 -6.79 -30.33 41.22
N LEU A 651 -5.53 -29.96 41.45
CA LEU A 651 -4.60 -29.61 40.36
C LEU A 651 -4.41 -30.85 39.47
N PRO A 652 -4.25 -30.67 38.16
CA PRO A 652 -3.95 -31.76 37.23
C PRO A 652 -2.63 -32.44 37.61
N ASP A 653 -2.38 -33.62 37.05
CA ASP A 653 -1.09 -34.25 37.22
C ASP A 653 0.04 -33.34 36.73
N LYS A 654 1.20 -33.49 37.37
CA LYS A 654 2.38 -32.67 37.16
C LYS A 654 2.82 -32.61 35.69
N ASP A 655 2.75 -33.74 34.98
CA ASP A 655 3.20 -33.82 33.58
C ASP A 655 2.27 -33.05 32.65
N SER A 656 0.95 -33.09 32.89
CA SER A 656 -0.04 -32.30 32.15
C SER A 656 0.19 -30.80 32.29
N ILE A 657 0.50 -30.32 33.51
CA ILE A 657 0.80 -28.89 33.76
C ILE A 657 2.06 -28.46 33.01
N LEU A 658 3.12 -29.27 33.06
CA LEU A 658 4.39 -28.96 32.38
C LEU A 658 4.27 -28.99 30.86
N GLN A 659 3.53 -29.96 30.30
CA GLN A 659 3.25 -29.99 28.85
C GLN A 659 2.46 -28.76 28.41
N TRP A 660 1.50 -28.32 29.20
CA TRP A 660 0.71 -27.14 28.90
C TRP A 660 1.53 -25.85 29.04
N ALA A 661 2.37 -25.73 30.08
CA ALA A 661 3.31 -24.63 30.23
C ALA A 661 4.28 -24.51 29.04
N ASP A 662 4.79 -25.62 28.52
CA ASP A 662 5.64 -25.63 27.33
C ASP A 662 4.89 -25.16 26.06
N LEU A 663 3.60 -25.50 25.92
CA LEU A 663 2.77 -25.04 24.80
C LEU A 663 2.57 -23.53 24.86
N VAL A 664 2.25 -22.99 26.04
CA VAL A 664 2.05 -21.55 26.26
C VAL A 664 3.36 -20.77 26.07
N SER A 665 4.49 -21.34 26.49
CA SER A 665 5.82 -20.72 26.35
C SER A 665 6.28 -20.53 24.90
N ARG A 666 5.52 -21.00 23.91
CA ARG A 666 5.81 -20.78 22.48
C ARG A 666 5.65 -19.31 22.06
N GLY A 667 4.87 -18.51 22.80
CA GLY A 667 4.76 -17.07 22.56
C GLY A 667 3.40 -16.48 22.92
N PRO A 668 3.29 -15.15 22.99
CA PRO A 668 2.02 -14.46 23.24
C PRO A 668 1.05 -14.63 22.05
N ILE A 669 -0.26 -14.56 22.29
CA ILE A 669 -1.26 -14.64 21.23
C ILE A 669 -1.31 -13.35 20.40
N LEU A 670 -1.05 -13.45 19.10
CA LEU A 670 -1.19 -12.36 18.11
C LEU A 670 -0.60 -11.00 18.55
N PRO A 671 0.67 -10.93 19.01
CA PRO A 671 1.27 -9.70 19.55
C PRO A 671 1.33 -8.54 18.56
N GLN A 672 1.42 -8.83 17.26
CA GLN A 672 1.48 -7.83 16.18
C GLN A 672 0.11 -7.46 15.59
N THR A 673 -1.00 -7.93 16.18
CA THR A 673 -2.36 -7.65 15.67
C THR A 673 -3.02 -6.55 16.48
N GLU A 674 -3.16 -5.36 15.89
CA GLU A 674 -3.78 -4.16 16.48
C GLU A 674 -5.24 -4.02 16.05
N LEU A 675 -6.11 -4.91 16.53
CA LEU A 675 -7.55 -4.88 16.26
C LEU A 675 -8.32 -4.86 17.58
N GLU A 676 -9.12 -3.83 17.79
CA GLU A 676 -9.84 -3.58 19.06
C GLU A 676 -10.66 -4.80 19.53
N TRP A 677 -11.33 -5.50 18.60
CA TRP A 677 -12.14 -6.68 18.93
C TRP A 677 -11.30 -7.92 19.27
N VAL A 678 -10.02 -7.97 18.88
CA VAL A 678 -9.09 -9.08 19.20
C VAL A 678 -8.63 -8.98 20.65
N ASP A 679 -8.51 -7.77 21.21
CA ASP A 679 -7.94 -7.57 22.55
C ASP A 679 -8.80 -8.20 23.67
N ILE A 680 -10.11 -8.32 23.46
CA ILE A 680 -11.00 -9.09 24.34
C ILE A 680 -10.57 -10.57 24.38
N PHE A 681 -10.21 -11.16 23.23
CA PHE A 681 -9.77 -12.54 23.17
C PHE A 681 -8.38 -12.74 23.77
N LYS A 682 -7.46 -11.79 23.57
CA LYS A 682 -6.13 -11.81 24.19
C LYS A 682 -6.26 -11.79 25.72
N SER A 683 -7.11 -10.90 26.24
CA SER A 683 -7.38 -10.79 27.67
C SER A 683 -8.01 -12.07 28.24
N ASP A 684 -9.03 -12.62 27.58
CA ASP A 684 -9.66 -13.88 28.02
C ASP A 684 -8.68 -15.06 28.02
N TYR A 685 -7.83 -15.14 26.98
CA TYR A 685 -6.78 -16.16 26.87
C TYR A 685 -5.74 -16.03 27.98
N ALA A 686 -5.27 -14.81 28.26
CA ALA A 686 -4.32 -14.54 29.33
C ALA A 686 -4.90 -14.94 30.70
N ASN A 687 -6.14 -14.52 31.01
CA ASN A 687 -6.80 -14.87 32.26
C ASN A 687 -6.93 -16.39 32.45
N LYS A 688 -7.39 -17.11 31.41
CA LYS A 688 -7.49 -18.58 31.45
C LYS A 688 -6.14 -19.24 31.76
N ILE A 689 -5.05 -18.69 31.24
CA ILE A 689 -3.71 -19.22 31.48
C ILE A 689 -3.28 -18.96 32.93
N LEU A 690 -3.40 -17.71 33.37
CA LEU A 690 -2.96 -17.29 34.69
C LEU A 690 -3.75 -17.99 35.80
N ASP A 691 -5.06 -18.20 35.62
CA ASP A 691 -5.92 -18.93 36.57
C ASP A 691 -5.43 -20.34 36.90
N VAL A 692 -4.69 -20.98 35.98
CA VAL A 692 -4.15 -22.33 36.16
C VAL A 692 -2.68 -22.32 36.56
N LEU A 693 -1.85 -21.47 35.94
CA LEU A 693 -0.40 -21.48 36.19
C LEU A 693 0.00 -20.77 37.48
N VAL A 694 -0.69 -19.68 37.86
CA VAL A 694 -0.36 -18.92 39.08
C VAL A 694 -0.47 -19.78 40.33
N PRO A 695 -1.55 -20.56 40.56
CA PRO A 695 -1.62 -21.46 41.72
C PRO A 695 -0.50 -22.52 41.74
N CYS A 696 0.05 -22.90 40.59
CA CYS A 696 1.16 -23.86 40.51
C CYS A 696 2.48 -23.28 41.03
N MET A 697 2.69 -21.97 40.92
CA MET A 697 3.85 -21.30 41.52
C MET A 697 3.77 -21.24 43.05
N GLU A 698 2.56 -21.18 43.61
CA GLU A 698 2.36 -21.10 45.06
C GLU A 698 2.56 -22.46 45.74
N ASN A 699 2.45 -23.57 45.00
CA ASN A 699 2.61 -24.93 45.52
C ASN A 699 4.04 -25.48 45.32
N THR A 700 4.97 -24.95 46.11
CA THR A 700 6.42 -25.16 45.94
C THR A 700 6.94 -26.58 46.25
N GLU A 701 6.12 -27.47 46.79
CA GLU A 701 6.51 -28.86 47.10
C GLU A 701 6.31 -29.82 45.91
N MET A 702 5.54 -29.40 44.89
CA MET A 702 5.17 -30.24 43.74
C MET A 702 6.18 -30.21 42.58
N PHE A 703 6.97 -29.15 42.47
CA PHE A 703 7.86 -28.89 41.33
C PHE A 703 9.31 -28.68 41.77
N THR A 704 10.25 -29.19 40.99
CA THR A 704 11.68 -28.84 41.12
C THR A 704 11.92 -27.41 40.62
N ASP A 705 13.05 -26.80 41.01
CA ASP A 705 13.44 -25.46 40.54
C ASP A 705 13.41 -25.33 39.00
N GLU A 706 13.80 -26.38 38.26
CA GLU A 706 13.81 -26.37 36.79
C GLU A 706 12.39 -26.41 36.19
N GLU A 707 11.50 -27.18 36.80
CA GLU A 707 10.09 -27.30 36.42
C GLU A 707 9.31 -26.03 36.77
N GLU A 708 9.58 -25.45 37.94
CA GLU A 708 9.00 -24.18 38.36
C GLU A 708 9.42 -23.04 37.42
N LEU A 709 10.68 -23.03 36.95
CA LEU A 709 11.15 -22.07 35.95
C LEU A 709 10.43 -22.20 34.59
N ARG A 710 9.97 -23.40 34.20
CA ARG A 710 9.16 -23.59 32.97
C ARG A 710 7.78 -22.95 33.13
N ILE A 711 7.13 -23.15 34.29
CA ILE A 711 5.84 -22.55 34.62
C ILE A 711 5.95 -21.02 34.68
N ILE A 712 6.96 -20.50 35.35
CA ILE A 712 7.28 -19.07 35.40
C ILE A 712 7.51 -18.52 33.99
N GLY A 713 8.20 -19.26 33.12
CA GLY A 713 8.42 -18.90 31.73
C GLY A 713 7.12 -18.70 30.95
N ALA A 714 6.15 -19.61 31.13
CA ALA A 714 4.84 -19.53 30.51
C ALA A 714 4.01 -18.35 31.03
N ILE A 715 4.05 -18.08 32.35
CA ILE A 715 3.39 -16.92 32.96
C ILE A 715 3.96 -15.62 32.40
N LEU A 716 5.30 -15.47 32.37
CA LEU A 716 5.95 -14.26 31.86
C LEU A 716 5.83 -14.09 30.34
N THR A 717 5.55 -15.17 29.60
CA THR A 717 5.19 -15.09 28.17
C THR A 717 3.78 -14.54 27.98
N THR A 718 2.89 -14.80 28.94
CA THR A 718 1.48 -14.38 28.91
C THR A 718 1.31 -12.97 29.48
N ASP A 719 1.93 -12.70 30.62
CA ASP A 719 2.00 -11.40 31.28
C ASP A 719 3.45 -11.12 31.68
N SER A 720 4.13 -10.35 30.83
CA SER A 720 5.54 -10.00 31.00
C SER A 720 5.82 -9.11 32.22
N LEU A 721 4.78 -8.48 32.80
CA LEU A 721 4.90 -7.60 33.96
C LEU A 721 4.34 -8.23 35.25
N TYR A 722 4.02 -9.54 35.24
CA TYR A 722 3.55 -10.27 36.41
C TYR A 722 4.66 -10.38 37.48
N GLU A 723 4.67 -9.42 38.40
CA GLU A 723 5.73 -9.21 39.39
C GLU A 723 6.04 -10.45 40.26
N PRO A 724 5.05 -11.20 40.80
CA PRO A 724 5.35 -12.37 41.64
C PRO A 724 6.17 -13.45 40.91
N ALA A 725 5.97 -13.64 39.60
CA ALA A 725 6.76 -14.60 38.81
C ALA A 725 8.20 -14.11 38.61
N VAL A 726 8.40 -12.79 38.45
CA VAL A 726 9.74 -12.19 38.38
C VAL A 726 10.48 -12.36 39.71
N GLN A 727 9.82 -12.05 40.84
CA GLN A 727 10.38 -12.22 42.18
C GLN A 727 10.81 -13.68 42.41
N ARG A 728 9.93 -14.62 42.06
CA ARG A 728 10.19 -16.06 42.23
C ARG A 728 11.33 -16.55 41.35
N LYS A 729 11.40 -16.12 40.09
CA LYS A 729 12.50 -16.42 39.17
C LYS A 729 13.85 -15.95 39.70
N VAL A 730 13.89 -14.73 40.23
CA VAL A 730 15.09 -14.14 40.83
C VAL A 730 15.53 -14.97 42.05
N SER A 731 14.60 -15.32 42.93
CA SER A 731 14.88 -16.17 44.12
C SER A 731 15.47 -17.53 43.74
N ILE A 732 14.89 -18.23 42.75
CA ILE A 732 15.42 -19.51 42.25
C ILE A 732 16.85 -19.34 41.68
N LEU A 733 17.09 -18.29 40.90
CA LEU A 733 18.40 -18.02 40.32
C LEU A 733 19.46 -17.70 41.38
N LEU A 734 19.10 -16.96 42.43
CA LEU A 734 19.99 -16.64 43.55
C LEU A 734 20.34 -17.88 44.37
N ARG A 735 19.35 -18.73 44.69
CA ARG A 735 19.60 -20.04 45.35
C ARG A 735 20.54 -20.93 44.53
N GLY A 736 20.42 -20.89 43.21
CA GLY A 736 21.30 -21.59 42.27
C GLY A 736 22.67 -20.94 42.03
N GLY A 737 23.03 -19.87 42.75
CA GLY A 737 24.30 -19.14 42.61
C GLY A 737 24.45 -18.32 41.32
N LYS A 738 23.36 -18.11 40.56
CA LYS A 738 23.35 -17.45 39.25
C LYS A 738 23.06 -15.94 39.37
N HIS A 739 23.80 -15.24 40.24
CA HIS A 739 23.59 -13.81 40.56
C HIS A 739 23.56 -12.89 39.33
N THR A 740 24.43 -13.11 38.35
CA THR A 740 24.46 -12.30 37.11
C THR A 740 23.18 -12.45 36.28
N LEU A 741 22.58 -13.64 36.25
CA LEU A 741 21.31 -13.87 35.53
C LEU A 741 20.14 -13.26 36.30
N ALA A 742 20.13 -13.37 37.64
CA ALA A 742 19.15 -12.72 38.48
C ALA A 742 19.11 -11.20 38.25
N LYS A 743 20.29 -10.55 38.22
CA LYS A 743 20.40 -9.12 37.89
C LYS A 743 19.85 -8.79 36.50
N LYS A 744 20.15 -9.60 35.49
CA LYS A 744 19.63 -9.40 34.12
C LYS A 744 18.10 -9.49 34.06
N VAL A 745 17.49 -10.37 34.84
CA VAL A 745 16.02 -10.50 34.93
C VAL A 745 15.41 -9.22 35.52
N ILE A 746 15.99 -8.68 36.59
CA ILE A 746 15.56 -7.42 37.21
C ILE A 746 15.71 -6.25 36.23
N ASP A 747 16.87 -6.12 35.58
CA ASP A 747 17.15 -5.04 34.61
C ASP A 747 16.23 -5.14 33.37
N HIS A 748 15.81 -6.34 32.98
CA HIS A 748 14.84 -6.53 31.91
C HIS A 748 13.43 -6.10 32.34
N TYR A 749 12.98 -6.51 33.52
CA TYR A 749 11.68 -6.11 34.07
C TYR A 749 11.57 -4.58 34.22
N LYS A 750 12.59 -3.91 34.77
CA LYS A 750 12.62 -2.45 34.91
C LYS A 750 12.43 -1.73 33.58
N ARG A 751 13.12 -2.18 32.53
CA ARG A 751 12.99 -1.61 31.18
C ARG A 751 11.61 -1.85 30.57
N LEU A 752 11.02 -3.04 30.78
CA LEU A 752 9.66 -3.29 30.32
C LEU A 752 8.66 -2.38 31.06
N TYR A 753 8.76 -2.28 32.38
CA TYR A 753 7.88 -1.42 33.18
C TYR A 753 7.95 0.05 32.74
N GLU A 754 9.15 0.59 32.55
CA GLU A 754 9.38 1.94 32.04
C GLU A 754 8.78 2.13 30.64
N ASN A 755 8.92 1.16 29.75
CA ASN A 755 8.34 1.23 28.40
C ASN A 755 6.80 1.21 28.41
N PHE A 756 6.18 0.44 29.31
CA PHE A 756 4.72 0.31 29.38
C PHE A 756 4.05 1.47 30.11
N TYR A 757 4.65 1.98 31.19
CA TYR A 757 4.03 2.97 32.08
C TYR A 757 4.72 4.35 32.08
N GLY A 758 5.91 4.48 31.49
CA GLY A 758 6.68 5.73 31.51
C GLY A 758 7.29 6.08 32.88
N GLU A 759 7.27 5.14 33.83
CA GLU A 759 7.72 5.34 35.21
C GLU A 759 8.91 4.43 35.56
N ILE A 760 9.83 4.94 36.39
CA ILE A 760 10.97 4.17 36.89
C ILE A 760 10.51 3.30 38.06
N CYS A 761 10.48 1.99 37.88
CA CYS A 761 10.19 1.04 38.93
C CYS A 761 11.44 0.75 39.79
N GLU A 762 11.32 0.92 41.11
CA GLU A 762 12.26 0.37 42.11
C GLU A 762 11.61 -0.81 42.85
N PRO A 763 11.56 -2.01 42.23
CA PRO A 763 10.95 -3.19 42.83
C PRO A 763 11.81 -3.74 43.98
N ASP A 764 11.15 -4.13 45.07
CA ASP A 764 11.75 -4.75 46.26
C ASP A 764 11.99 -6.25 46.01
N PHE A 765 12.94 -6.56 45.12
CA PHE A 765 13.37 -7.93 44.85
C PHE A 765 14.37 -8.40 45.93
N PRO A 766 14.31 -9.66 46.39
CA PRO A 766 15.32 -10.20 47.30
C PRO A 766 16.70 -10.10 46.65
N VAL A 767 17.62 -9.38 47.30
CA VAL A 767 19.02 -9.18 46.87
C VAL A 767 19.90 -10.34 47.32
#